data_AF-A0A7J5EN58-F1
#
_entry.id   AF-A0A7J5EN58-F1
#
_cell.length_a   1.000
_cell.length_b   1.000
_cell.length_c   1.000
_cell.angle_alpha   90.00
_cell.angle_beta   90.00
_cell.angle_gamma   90.00
#
_symmetry.space_group_name_H-M   'P 1'
#
loop_
_entity.id
_entity.type
_entity.pdbx_description
1 polymer ?
#
loop_
_entity_poly.entity_id
_entity_poly.type
_entity_poly.pdbx_seq_one_letter_code
_entity_poly.pdbx_strand_id
1 'polypeptide(L)'
;MNRQINIAMAVVLCMITCGAVDGLAQQIFNQFHQPELVVGRPYRDLYLCPVSVVNKNVIPPASFVLPPVNTNNLDDGYATVQMPFTFNFNGTSFTHLYVSVNGFVTFDGTKLLPAKQSAGLFINSASFPDNVLAPFWGDHRLRTASEFLQGYMPSEISWAYDVDRDENCDTIQPVRRCMIIQWKNLNINDQSVNSSVGNFQCRIYEGDASTNYQGDIEFAYGQVGGNPHTTNTIVVTRGATVGIKGSGGFPGYLSDFWNGLVWSPQLGANMRTDSTTRWQPSDGRSDAVIRFGSIVYLSFDMWGYGDADTSAARNQRHEGMAQNRRVTANDARVIMRSMVTKKWLDSVWKRQAYQGDVNHSGRYYYTKLTRDFSTDSLDVNGDIVIWRRTIDVDQFTGKQVLRVMHESEGLYGLGGKAPDLSALNQIYYEVTEYDAALIMRYISGRLPYLPWIYDNDTTGPDFGKISGSVAAENIHFGVPAQIGNGMIRVPIYLEHSHAGAFGVRFETNADIVAITPVEAVGTQVGVDNTDRVAVVAGYGSFDSNTPVAYATLKQNPSYTFSSIRFNEESKPNVRLNGSDELATNKVAAFPNPMINGGSIVMDLPESGNYTVAVFDMFGKNVTTLFNGMANSGTMQLNWDGTTQNGELVSPGTYVVRVTGENVLENTKVVIAR
;
A
#
# COMPACT_ATOMS: atom_id res chain seq x y z
N MET A 1 20.63 11.14 -25.25
CA MET A 1 20.74 11.64 -23.86
C MET A 1 19.64 12.65 -23.51
N ASN A 2 19.49 13.78 -24.21
CA ASN A 2 18.51 14.81 -23.83
C ASN A 2 17.03 14.37 -23.90
N ARG A 3 16.68 13.41 -24.76
CA ARG A 3 15.30 12.89 -24.87
C ARG A 3 14.91 11.98 -23.70
N GLN A 4 15.85 11.19 -23.17
CA GLN A 4 15.62 10.32 -21.99
C GLN A 4 15.54 11.12 -20.69
N ILE A 5 16.27 12.23 -20.59
CA ILE A 5 16.22 13.15 -19.43
C ILE A 5 14.88 13.89 -19.38
N ASN A 6 14.32 14.28 -20.54
CA ASN A 6 12.99 14.89 -20.60
C ASN A 6 11.86 13.91 -20.25
N ILE A 7 12.02 12.62 -20.57
CA ILE A 7 11.07 11.56 -20.20
C ILE A 7 11.10 11.32 -18.67
N ALA A 8 12.28 11.33 -18.03
CA ALA A 8 12.38 11.26 -16.57
C ALA A 8 11.74 12.46 -15.87
N MET A 9 11.84 13.67 -16.45
CA MET A 9 11.15 14.85 -15.93
C MET A 9 9.62 14.75 -16.08
N ALA A 10 9.10 14.21 -17.19
CA ALA A 10 7.67 14.01 -17.37
C ALA A 10 7.08 12.98 -16.38
N VAL A 11 7.82 11.90 -16.10
CA VAL A 11 7.44 10.88 -15.11
C VAL A 11 7.40 11.45 -13.70
N VAL A 12 8.31 12.36 -13.32
CA VAL A 12 8.31 12.98 -11.98
C VAL A 12 7.34 14.16 -11.87
N LEU A 13 7.13 14.95 -12.93
CA LEU A 13 6.18 16.09 -12.89
C LEU A 13 4.70 15.65 -12.93
N CYS A 14 4.37 14.58 -13.68
CA CYS A 14 3.01 14.01 -13.68
C CYS A 14 2.66 13.30 -12.36
N MET A 15 3.64 12.96 -11.52
CA MET A 15 3.42 12.42 -10.18
C MET A 15 3.03 13.47 -9.13
N ILE A 16 3.15 14.77 -9.44
CA ILE A 16 2.80 15.85 -8.51
C ILE A 16 1.36 16.35 -8.72
N THR A 17 0.74 16.10 -9.88
CA THR A 17 -0.57 16.67 -10.25
C THR A 17 -1.72 15.67 -10.43
N CYS A 18 -1.44 14.37 -10.37
CA CYS A 18 -2.46 13.32 -10.24
C CYS A 18 -2.16 12.51 -8.98
N GLY A 19 -3.20 12.24 -8.18
CA GLY A 19 -3.08 11.80 -6.79
C GLY A 19 -2.06 10.69 -6.54
N ALA A 20 -1.39 10.80 -5.40
CA ALA A 20 -0.44 9.86 -4.80
C ALA A 20 -0.47 8.47 -5.43
N VAL A 21 0.50 8.18 -6.29
CA VAL A 21 0.91 6.80 -6.58
C VAL A 21 2.00 6.45 -5.58
N ASP A 22 1.59 6.35 -4.31
CA ASP A 22 2.38 5.68 -3.28
C ASP A 22 2.15 4.18 -3.45
N GLY A 23 3.21 3.47 -3.87
CA GLY A 23 3.15 2.05 -4.16
C GLY A 23 4.28 1.67 -5.09
N LEU A 24 5.51 1.78 -4.59
CA LEU A 24 6.72 1.25 -5.23
C LEU A 24 7.20 -0.02 -4.48
N ALA A 25 7.79 -0.98 -5.20
CA ALA A 25 8.01 -2.39 -4.83
C ALA A 25 8.88 -2.46 -3.58
N GLN A 26 9.36 -3.62 -3.10
CA GLN A 26 10.53 -3.49 -2.22
C GLN A 26 11.67 -2.95 -3.07
N GLN A 27 11.81 -1.64 -2.99
CA GLN A 27 12.82 -0.83 -3.61
C GLN A 27 13.74 -0.40 -2.50
N ILE A 28 14.97 -0.08 -2.86
CA ILE A 28 15.92 0.56 -1.97
C ILE A 28 15.29 1.73 -1.17
N PHE A 29 14.32 2.45 -1.73
CA PHE A 29 13.60 3.56 -1.07
C PHE A 29 12.75 3.13 0.13
N ASN A 30 12.24 1.90 0.09
CA ASN A 30 11.46 1.30 1.16
C ASN A 30 12.34 0.56 2.16
N GLN A 31 13.65 0.62 2.03
CA GLN A 31 14.59 -0.07 2.91
C GLN A 31 15.61 0.88 3.52
N PHE A 32 15.99 1.92 2.78
CA PHE A 32 16.96 2.89 3.21
C PHE A 32 16.41 4.28 2.99
N HIS A 33 16.64 5.15 3.97
CA HIS A 33 16.46 6.58 3.78
C HIS A 33 17.38 7.08 2.65
N GLN A 34 16.99 8.20 2.06
CA GLN A 34 17.87 8.94 1.15
C GLN A 34 19.24 9.18 1.79
N PRO A 35 20.31 9.30 0.99
CA PRO A 35 21.65 9.44 1.55
C PRO A 35 21.79 10.74 2.33
N GLU A 36 22.53 10.67 3.42
CA GLU A 36 22.87 11.80 4.26
C GLU A 36 24.38 11.93 4.40
N LEU A 37 24.87 13.17 4.47
CA LEU A 37 26.26 13.45 4.78
C LEU A 37 26.41 13.60 6.31
N VAL A 38 27.06 12.64 6.95
CA VAL A 38 27.28 12.63 8.40
C VAL A 38 28.70 13.09 8.71
N VAL A 39 28.82 14.23 9.37
CA VAL A 39 30.10 14.86 9.76
C VAL A 39 30.58 14.34 11.12
N GLY A 40 31.89 14.39 11.36
CA GLY A 40 32.53 13.87 12.57
C GLY A 40 32.82 12.37 12.52
N ARG A 41 32.79 11.77 11.33
CA ARG A 41 33.05 10.34 11.10
C ARG A 41 34.09 10.20 9.98
N PRO A 42 35.38 10.27 10.28
CA PRO A 42 36.40 10.16 9.25
C PRO A 42 36.58 8.72 8.77
N TYR A 43 37.19 8.59 7.59
CA TYR A 43 37.81 7.34 7.17
C TYR A 43 38.87 6.92 8.18
N ARG A 44 38.85 5.63 8.54
CA ARG A 44 39.79 5.05 9.49
C ARG A 44 40.43 3.83 8.88
N ASP A 45 41.71 3.92 8.56
CA ASP A 45 42.46 2.77 8.03
C ASP A 45 42.40 1.60 9.04
N LEU A 46 42.12 0.39 8.56
CA LEU A 46 42.12 -0.83 9.38
C LEU A 46 43.46 -1.11 10.08
N TYR A 47 44.55 -0.47 9.63
CA TYR A 47 45.86 -0.52 10.29
C TYR A 47 46.01 0.42 11.50
N LEU A 48 45.06 1.33 11.74
CA LEU A 48 45.17 2.32 12.81
C LEU A 48 44.96 1.71 14.20
N CYS A 49 43.92 0.88 14.35
CA CYS A 49 43.51 0.34 15.64
C CYS A 49 44.00 -1.10 15.84
N PRO A 50 44.68 -1.43 16.95
CA PRO A 50 45.19 -2.78 17.20
C PRO A 50 44.12 -3.87 17.09
N VAL A 51 42.91 -3.61 17.58
CA VAL A 51 41.80 -4.57 17.51
C VAL A 51 41.34 -4.80 16.07
N SER A 52 41.21 -3.73 15.27
CA SER A 52 40.85 -3.83 13.86
C SER A 52 41.92 -4.59 13.06
N VAL A 53 43.21 -4.41 13.40
CA VAL A 53 44.33 -5.14 12.77
C VAL A 53 44.22 -6.65 13.00
N VAL A 54 43.91 -7.07 14.23
CA VAL A 54 43.77 -8.49 14.58
C VAL A 54 42.59 -9.13 13.84
N ASN A 55 41.50 -8.40 13.67
CA ASN A 55 40.29 -8.89 13.00
C ASN A 55 40.31 -8.74 11.46
N LYS A 56 41.36 -8.12 10.91
CA LYS A 56 41.46 -7.83 9.48
C LYS A 56 41.84 -9.08 8.69
N ASN A 57 41.08 -9.36 7.65
CA ASN A 57 41.31 -10.41 6.68
C ASN A 57 41.63 -9.77 5.32
N VAL A 58 42.83 -10.01 4.79
CA VAL A 58 43.22 -9.56 3.45
C VAL A 58 42.73 -10.56 2.42
N ILE A 59 42.04 -10.09 1.38
CA ILE A 59 41.60 -10.93 0.26
C ILE A 59 42.80 -11.14 -0.67
N PRO A 60 43.27 -12.39 -0.89
CA PRO A 60 44.38 -12.65 -1.79
C PRO A 60 44.05 -12.22 -3.23
N PRO A 61 45.01 -11.65 -3.98
CA PRO A 61 44.79 -11.28 -5.38
C PRO A 61 44.25 -12.44 -6.24
N ALA A 62 44.70 -13.68 -5.98
CA ALA A 62 44.24 -14.87 -6.70
C ALA A 62 42.76 -15.23 -6.48
N SER A 63 42.10 -14.65 -5.47
CA SER A 63 40.69 -14.88 -5.19
C SER A 63 39.76 -14.03 -6.06
N PHE A 64 40.28 -13.02 -6.75
CA PHE A 64 39.48 -12.17 -7.64
C PHE A 64 39.34 -12.84 -9.00
N VAL A 65 38.15 -13.39 -9.27
CA VAL A 65 37.90 -14.17 -10.48
C VAL A 65 36.72 -13.63 -11.30
N LEU A 66 36.71 -13.92 -12.59
CA LEU A 66 35.58 -13.63 -13.48
C LEU A 66 34.73 -14.88 -13.78
N PRO A 67 33.40 -14.82 -13.58
CA PRO A 67 32.49 -15.87 -14.04
C PRO A 67 32.44 -15.96 -15.57
N PRO A 68 32.00 -17.10 -16.14
CA PRO A 68 31.64 -18.36 -15.48
C PRO A 68 32.84 -19.29 -15.23
N VAL A 69 34.01 -18.99 -15.83
CA VAL A 69 35.18 -19.88 -15.82
C VAL A 69 36.05 -19.69 -14.56
N ASN A 70 35.76 -18.66 -13.77
CA ASN A 70 36.48 -18.27 -12.55
C ASN A 70 37.99 -18.08 -12.81
N THR A 71 38.32 -17.44 -13.93
CA THR A 71 39.70 -17.05 -14.25
C THR A 71 40.12 -15.86 -13.40
N ASN A 72 41.33 -15.93 -12.82
CA ASN A 72 41.89 -14.83 -12.03
C ASN A 72 41.96 -13.55 -12.86
N ASN A 73 41.41 -12.46 -12.33
CA ASN A 73 41.37 -11.16 -12.98
C ASN A 73 41.47 -10.04 -11.93
N LEU A 74 42.58 -9.29 -11.98
CA LEU A 74 42.89 -8.21 -11.05
C LEU A 74 42.34 -6.84 -11.49
N ASP A 75 41.55 -6.80 -12.55
CA ASP A 75 40.89 -5.61 -13.12
C ASP A 75 39.39 -5.67 -12.78
N ASP A 76 38.73 -6.76 -13.15
CA ASP A 76 37.27 -6.89 -13.06
C ASP A 76 36.78 -7.98 -12.12
N GLY A 77 37.71 -8.66 -11.46
CA GLY A 77 37.38 -9.86 -10.69
C GLY A 77 36.55 -9.57 -9.45
N TYR A 78 35.87 -10.63 -8.99
CA TYR A 78 35.11 -10.66 -7.77
C TYR A 78 35.69 -11.69 -6.82
N ALA A 79 35.68 -11.38 -5.53
CA ALA A 79 36.00 -12.31 -4.47
C ALA A 79 34.81 -12.48 -3.53
N THR A 80 34.43 -13.73 -3.24
CA THR A 80 33.36 -14.02 -2.27
C THR A 80 33.89 -13.84 -0.85
N VAL A 81 33.09 -13.17 0.00
CA VAL A 81 33.37 -13.01 1.42
C VAL A 81 32.16 -13.48 2.22
N GLN A 82 32.42 -14.34 3.21
CA GLN A 82 31.40 -14.77 4.17
C GLN A 82 31.18 -13.65 5.19
N MET A 83 29.93 -13.23 5.37
CA MET A 83 29.57 -12.24 6.38
C MET A 83 29.49 -12.90 7.77
N PRO A 84 29.90 -12.19 8.84
CA PRO A 84 29.83 -12.69 10.21
C PRO A 84 28.41 -12.65 10.82
N PHE A 85 27.46 -12.00 10.13
CA PHE A 85 26.06 -11.89 10.52
C PHE A 85 25.16 -12.01 9.27
N THR A 86 23.88 -12.27 9.49
CA THR A 86 22.85 -12.21 8.45
C THR A 86 22.48 -10.76 8.19
N PHE A 87 22.41 -10.38 6.92
CA PHE A 87 22.01 -9.03 6.52
C PHE A 87 20.83 -9.09 5.55
N ASN A 88 19.74 -8.40 5.88
CA ASN A 88 18.60 -8.27 4.97
C ASN A 88 18.86 -7.12 3.98
N PHE A 89 18.84 -7.44 2.69
CA PHE A 89 18.92 -6.47 1.62
C PHE A 89 17.89 -6.78 0.55
N ASN A 90 17.12 -5.78 0.16
CA ASN A 90 16.05 -5.84 -0.82
C ASN A 90 15.03 -6.99 -0.63
N GLY A 91 14.69 -7.28 0.63
CA GLY A 91 13.74 -8.31 1.06
C GLY A 91 14.35 -9.70 1.25
N THR A 92 15.61 -9.89 0.87
CA THR A 92 16.31 -11.18 0.93
C THR A 92 17.37 -11.16 2.03
N SER A 93 17.48 -12.26 2.78
CA SER A 93 18.52 -12.44 3.79
C SER A 93 19.78 -13.03 3.17
N PHE A 94 20.91 -12.35 3.36
CA PHE A 94 22.21 -12.76 2.84
C PHE A 94 23.17 -13.09 3.97
N THR A 95 24.05 -14.06 3.74
CA THR A 95 25.14 -14.46 4.66
C THR A 95 26.52 -14.34 4.02
N HIS A 96 26.58 -13.93 2.75
CA HIS A 96 27.79 -13.72 1.98
C HIS A 96 27.57 -12.56 1.01
N LEU A 97 28.67 -12.01 0.49
CA LEU A 97 28.68 -10.99 -0.55
C LEU A 97 29.86 -11.20 -1.49
N TYR A 98 29.83 -10.54 -2.64
CA TYR A 98 30.91 -10.53 -3.62
C TYR A 98 31.55 -9.14 -3.65
N VAL A 99 32.85 -9.07 -3.37
CA VAL A 99 33.64 -7.84 -3.41
C VAL A 99 34.28 -7.71 -4.77
N SER A 100 34.03 -6.61 -5.48
CA SER A 100 34.64 -6.32 -6.78
C SER A 100 35.91 -5.49 -6.63
N VAL A 101 36.89 -5.73 -7.50
CA VAL A 101 38.03 -4.83 -7.68
C VAL A 101 37.56 -3.42 -8.07
N ASN A 102 36.49 -3.32 -8.86
CA ASN A 102 35.91 -2.07 -9.37
C ASN A 102 35.21 -1.19 -8.31
N GLY A 103 35.41 -1.45 -7.02
CA GLY A 103 35.04 -0.55 -5.94
C GLY A 103 33.57 -0.62 -5.49
N PHE A 104 32.93 -1.77 -5.69
CA PHE A 104 31.59 -2.08 -5.20
C PHE A 104 31.49 -3.49 -4.63
N VAL A 105 30.40 -3.76 -3.91
CA VAL A 105 29.99 -5.12 -3.52
C VAL A 105 28.59 -5.44 -4.03
N THR A 106 28.30 -6.71 -4.27
CA THR A 106 26.95 -7.19 -4.60
C THR A 106 26.57 -8.38 -3.72
N PHE A 107 25.30 -8.46 -3.35
CA PHE A 107 24.74 -9.58 -2.60
C PHE A 107 24.25 -10.72 -3.50
N ASP A 108 23.95 -10.42 -4.78
CA ASP A 108 23.52 -11.41 -5.75
C ASP A 108 24.71 -12.12 -6.41
N GLY A 109 24.42 -13.25 -7.04
CA GLY A 109 25.40 -13.93 -7.89
C GLY A 109 25.94 -13.00 -8.99
N THR A 110 27.25 -13.07 -9.19
CA THR A 110 27.97 -12.29 -10.20
C THR A 110 27.44 -12.56 -11.62
N LYS A 111 27.20 -11.52 -12.41
CA LYS A 111 26.73 -11.62 -13.80
C LYS A 111 27.86 -12.12 -14.73
N LEU A 112 27.48 -12.59 -15.93
CA LEU A 112 28.41 -13.12 -16.93
C LEU A 112 29.33 -12.07 -17.57
N LEU A 113 29.00 -10.79 -17.44
CA LEU A 113 29.77 -9.69 -18.03
C LEU A 113 30.52 -8.90 -16.95
N PRO A 114 31.79 -8.52 -17.19
CA PRO A 114 32.53 -7.61 -16.33
C PRO A 114 31.81 -6.27 -16.13
N ALA A 115 31.68 -5.84 -14.88
CA ALA A 115 30.93 -4.64 -14.53
C ALA A 115 31.86 -3.40 -14.48
N LYS A 116 32.50 -3.08 -15.60
CA LYS A 116 33.47 -1.97 -15.72
C LYS A 116 32.81 -0.60 -15.73
N GLN A 117 31.58 -0.53 -16.25
CA GLN A 117 30.87 0.72 -16.43
C GLN A 117 30.13 1.09 -15.15
N SER A 118 30.61 2.14 -14.48
CA SER A 118 30.04 2.68 -13.23
C SER A 118 28.56 3.09 -13.35
N ALA A 119 28.11 3.44 -14.56
CA ALA A 119 26.70 3.72 -14.86
C ALA A 119 25.76 2.54 -14.55
N GLY A 120 26.30 1.31 -14.40
CA GLY A 120 25.55 0.14 -13.97
C GLY A 120 24.85 0.28 -12.62
N LEU A 121 25.29 1.22 -11.77
CA LEU A 121 24.59 1.59 -10.53
C LEU A 121 23.18 2.12 -10.79
N PHE A 122 22.98 2.80 -11.92
CA PHE A 122 21.72 3.46 -12.25
C PHE A 122 20.90 2.70 -13.28
N ILE A 123 21.47 1.71 -13.96
CA ILE A 123 20.82 1.01 -15.07
C ILE A 123 20.37 -0.38 -14.62
N ASN A 124 19.09 -0.69 -14.81
CA ASN A 124 18.58 -2.04 -14.70
C ASN A 124 18.82 -2.79 -16.01
N SER A 125 19.72 -3.77 -16.01
CA SER A 125 20.07 -4.57 -17.19
C SER A 125 20.74 -5.87 -16.74
N ALA A 126 20.53 -6.96 -17.50
CA ALA A 126 21.18 -8.24 -17.25
C ALA A 126 22.71 -8.18 -17.28
N SER A 127 23.29 -7.14 -17.91
CA SER A 127 24.73 -6.90 -17.96
C SER A 127 25.33 -6.32 -16.68
N PHE A 128 24.51 -5.80 -15.76
CA PHE A 128 24.98 -5.17 -14.52
C PHE A 128 24.51 -5.95 -13.29
N PRO A 129 25.32 -5.99 -12.23
CA PRO A 129 24.90 -6.60 -10.97
C PRO A 129 23.71 -5.86 -10.36
N ASP A 130 22.87 -6.63 -9.68
CA ASP A 130 21.77 -6.15 -8.84
C ASP A 130 22.22 -6.21 -7.38
N ASN A 131 21.44 -5.60 -6.48
CA ASN A 131 21.72 -5.59 -5.05
C ASN A 131 23.15 -5.13 -4.71
N VAL A 132 23.51 -3.92 -5.15
CA VAL A 132 24.87 -3.37 -5.14
C VAL A 132 25.04 -2.30 -4.06
N LEU A 133 26.17 -2.33 -3.36
CA LEU A 133 26.69 -1.19 -2.59
C LEU A 133 27.97 -0.66 -3.26
N ALA A 134 27.94 0.57 -3.72
CA ALA A 134 29.01 1.20 -4.47
C ALA A 134 29.59 2.40 -3.69
N PRO A 135 30.58 2.20 -2.79
CA PRO A 135 31.29 3.32 -2.18
C PRO A 135 32.04 4.15 -3.22
N PHE A 136 32.61 3.52 -4.26
CA PHE A 136 33.28 4.21 -5.36
C PHE A 136 33.41 3.26 -6.56
N TRP A 137 32.34 3.11 -7.34
CA TRP A 137 32.34 2.20 -8.48
C TRP A 137 32.95 2.88 -9.70
N GLY A 138 34.08 2.38 -10.20
CA GLY A 138 34.73 2.81 -11.43
C GLY A 138 35.41 1.65 -12.18
N ASP A 139 36.39 1.97 -13.02
CA ASP A 139 37.27 0.99 -13.68
C ASP A 139 38.59 0.96 -12.90
N HIS A 140 38.80 -0.05 -12.06
CA HIS A 140 39.91 -0.07 -11.09
C HIS A 140 40.79 -1.28 -11.31
N ARG A 141 42.01 -1.22 -10.78
CA ARG A 141 42.93 -2.34 -10.84
C ARG A 141 43.60 -2.61 -9.51
N LEU A 142 43.58 -3.87 -9.10
CA LEU A 142 44.32 -4.38 -7.97
C LEU A 142 45.78 -4.61 -8.36
N ARG A 143 46.70 -3.84 -7.78
CA ARG A 143 48.14 -3.94 -8.05
C ARG A 143 48.84 -4.85 -7.05
N THR A 144 49.74 -5.67 -7.58
CA THR A 144 50.53 -6.62 -6.79
C THR A 144 51.93 -6.10 -6.50
N ALA A 145 52.60 -6.69 -5.52
CA ALA A 145 53.98 -6.32 -5.17
C ALA A 145 54.98 -6.49 -6.33
N SER A 146 54.71 -7.37 -7.30
CA SER A 146 55.57 -7.54 -8.48
C SER A 146 55.54 -6.35 -9.45
N GLU A 147 54.52 -5.50 -9.37
CA GLU A 147 54.38 -4.31 -10.23
C GLU A 147 55.07 -3.07 -9.63
N PHE A 148 55.68 -3.19 -8.45
CA PHE A 148 56.42 -2.13 -7.78
C PHE A 148 57.53 -1.53 -8.67
N LEU A 149 58.29 -2.37 -9.38
CA LEU A 149 59.38 -1.89 -10.26
C LEU A 149 58.87 -1.10 -11.47
N GLN A 150 57.58 -1.16 -11.77
CA GLN A 150 56.91 -0.38 -12.82
C GLN A 150 56.34 0.94 -12.27
N GLY A 151 56.63 1.27 -11.00
CA GLY A 151 56.20 2.49 -10.33
C GLY A 151 54.78 2.44 -9.79
N TYR A 152 54.12 1.28 -9.78
CA TYR A 152 52.77 1.12 -9.20
C TYR A 152 52.84 0.86 -7.70
N MET A 153 51.88 1.42 -6.97
CA MET A 153 51.70 1.17 -5.55
C MET A 153 50.94 -0.15 -5.35
N PRO A 154 51.45 -1.10 -4.54
CA PRO A 154 50.71 -2.32 -4.21
C PRO A 154 49.38 -1.98 -3.52
N SER A 155 48.31 -2.57 -4.02
CA SER A 155 46.94 -2.40 -3.53
C SER A 155 46.56 -3.52 -2.56
N GLU A 156 45.66 -3.24 -1.64
CA GLU A 156 45.12 -4.21 -0.68
C GLU A 156 43.60 -4.07 -0.60
N ILE A 157 42.87 -5.15 -0.81
CA ILE A 157 41.44 -5.24 -0.48
C ILE A 157 41.32 -6.15 0.73
N SER A 158 40.65 -5.67 1.78
CA SER A 158 40.53 -6.38 3.05
C SER A 158 39.18 -6.12 3.69
N TRP A 159 38.80 -6.98 4.64
CA TRP A 159 37.62 -6.76 5.46
C TRP A 159 37.90 -7.06 6.94
N ALA A 160 37.15 -6.42 7.84
CA ALA A 160 37.21 -6.69 9.27
C ALA A 160 35.81 -6.59 9.88
N TYR A 161 35.56 -7.37 10.93
CA TYR A 161 34.38 -7.19 11.79
C TYR A 161 34.81 -6.51 13.08
N ASP A 162 34.22 -5.36 13.36
CA ASP A 162 34.58 -4.51 14.48
C ASP A 162 33.37 -3.72 14.98
N VAL A 163 33.56 -2.91 16.01
CA VAL A 163 32.61 -1.89 16.45
C VAL A 163 32.96 -0.54 15.84
N ASP A 164 31.99 0.36 15.82
CA ASP A 164 32.24 1.76 15.50
C ASP A 164 33.19 2.38 16.55
N ARG A 165 34.22 3.10 16.08
CA ARG A 165 35.25 3.68 16.96
C ARG A 165 35.62 5.08 16.48
N ASP A 166 36.08 5.90 17.40
CA ASP A 166 36.63 7.21 17.08
C ASP A 166 38.10 7.10 16.60
N GLU A 167 38.73 8.25 16.44
CA GLU A 167 40.14 8.40 16.03
C GLU A 167 41.15 7.90 17.07
N ASN A 168 40.74 7.78 18.33
CA ASN A 168 41.56 7.24 19.43
C ASN A 168 41.35 5.72 19.60
N CYS A 169 40.59 5.09 18.70
CA CYS A 169 40.20 3.68 18.75
C CYS A 169 39.24 3.33 19.90
N ASP A 170 38.63 4.33 20.53
CA ASP A 170 37.62 4.15 21.56
C ASP A 170 36.25 3.86 20.94
N THR A 171 35.48 2.98 21.57
CA THR A 171 34.16 2.60 21.07
C THR A 171 33.17 3.76 21.17
N ILE A 172 32.57 4.13 20.05
CA ILE A 172 31.52 5.16 19.99
C ILE A 172 30.21 4.58 20.53
N GLN A 173 29.52 5.33 21.37
CA GLN A 173 28.20 4.96 21.88
C GLN A 173 27.06 5.59 21.03
N PRO A 174 25.95 4.88 20.81
CA PRO A 174 25.71 3.48 21.19
C PRO A 174 26.59 2.52 20.41
N VAL A 175 26.98 1.40 21.03
CA VAL A 175 27.80 0.37 20.38
C VAL A 175 27.09 -0.17 19.14
N ARG A 176 27.68 0.04 17.97
CA ARG A 176 27.22 -0.53 16.71
C ARG A 176 28.31 -1.42 16.14
N ARG A 177 27.97 -2.67 15.85
CA ARG A 177 28.87 -3.63 15.20
C ARG A 177 28.76 -3.49 13.70
N CYS A 178 29.87 -3.58 12.99
CA CYS A 178 29.89 -3.46 11.54
C CYS A 178 30.98 -4.32 10.91
N MET A 179 30.68 -4.76 9.69
CA MET A 179 31.68 -5.27 8.76
C MET A 179 32.21 -4.09 7.94
N ILE A 180 33.52 -3.91 7.95
CA ILE A 180 34.22 -2.86 7.20
C ILE A 180 34.95 -3.54 6.06
N ILE A 181 34.66 -3.15 4.82
CA ILE A 181 35.38 -3.55 3.61
C ILE A 181 36.22 -2.38 3.17
N GLN A 182 37.52 -2.57 3.02
CA GLN A 182 38.49 -1.53 2.72
C GLN A 182 39.20 -1.83 1.40
N TRP A 183 39.15 -0.87 0.48
CA TRP A 183 40.05 -0.76 -0.65
C TRP A 183 41.14 0.23 -0.28
N LYS A 184 42.37 -0.28 -0.11
CA LYS A 184 43.54 0.50 0.27
C LYS A 184 44.54 0.53 -0.87
N ASN A 185 45.04 1.72 -1.17
CA ASN A 185 46.00 1.98 -2.24
C ASN A 185 45.56 1.39 -3.60
N LEU A 186 44.26 1.40 -3.88
CA LEU A 186 43.72 0.84 -5.12
C LEU A 186 44.09 1.74 -6.29
N ASN A 187 44.50 1.19 -7.43
CA ASN A 187 44.72 1.98 -8.64
C ASN A 187 43.35 2.31 -9.27
N ILE A 188 42.91 3.56 -9.13
CA ILE A 188 41.54 3.99 -9.44
C ILE A 188 41.40 4.64 -10.81
N ASN A 189 40.29 4.34 -11.48
CA ASN A 189 39.73 4.84 -12.76
C ASN A 189 40.59 4.74 -14.02
N ASP A 190 41.92 4.73 -13.90
CA ASP A 190 42.84 4.61 -15.03
C ASP A 190 44.05 3.76 -14.64
N GLN A 191 44.06 2.54 -15.16
CA GLN A 191 45.13 1.57 -14.94
C GLN A 191 46.46 1.97 -15.62
N SER A 192 46.50 2.98 -16.49
CA SER A 192 47.77 3.45 -17.07
C SER A 192 48.48 4.48 -16.16
N VAL A 193 47.77 5.07 -15.20
CA VAL A 193 48.27 6.14 -14.35
C VAL A 193 48.70 5.58 -13.00
N ASN A 194 50.00 5.32 -12.86
CA ASN A 194 50.58 4.73 -11.64
C ASN A 194 50.44 5.59 -10.38
N SER A 195 50.19 6.89 -10.49
CA SER A 195 49.94 7.80 -9.36
C SER A 195 48.46 7.90 -8.96
N SER A 196 47.54 7.33 -9.75
CA SER A 196 46.10 7.37 -9.50
C SER A 196 45.72 6.31 -8.47
N VAL A 197 45.89 6.65 -7.19
CA VAL A 197 45.69 5.76 -6.05
C VAL A 197 44.58 6.27 -5.15
N GLY A 198 43.69 5.39 -4.66
CA GLY A 198 42.59 5.75 -3.77
C GLY A 198 42.40 4.83 -2.58
N ASN A 199 41.82 5.39 -1.52
CA ASN A 199 41.49 4.70 -0.28
C ASN A 199 40.01 4.97 0.08
N PHE A 200 39.21 3.92 0.24
CA PHE A 200 37.81 4.05 0.60
C PHE A 200 37.27 2.79 1.28
N GLN A 201 36.13 2.93 1.94
CA GLN A 201 35.49 1.87 2.70
C GLN A 201 33.99 1.81 2.43
N CYS A 202 33.46 0.58 2.48
CA CYS A 202 32.05 0.31 2.71
C CYS A 202 31.89 -0.30 4.10
N ARG A 203 30.99 0.24 4.91
CA ARG A 203 30.67 -0.25 6.24
C ARG A 203 29.22 -0.71 6.24
N ILE A 204 29.01 -1.97 6.62
CA ILE A 204 27.69 -2.60 6.73
C ILE A 204 27.46 -2.87 8.21
N TYR A 205 26.45 -2.22 8.79
CA TYR A 205 26.14 -2.37 10.21
C TYR A 205 25.24 -3.58 10.43
N GLU A 206 25.52 -4.31 11.52
CA GLU A 206 24.74 -5.46 11.93
C GLU A 206 23.37 -5.01 12.46
N GLY A 207 22.31 -5.49 11.81
CA GLY A 207 20.96 -5.46 12.35
C GLY A 207 20.67 -6.75 13.10
N ASP A 208 19.88 -6.67 14.16
CA ASP A 208 19.38 -7.86 14.85
C ASP A 208 17.98 -8.22 14.33
N ALA A 209 17.42 -9.29 14.86
CA ALA A 209 16.10 -9.72 14.45
C ALA A 209 14.97 -8.73 14.81
N SER A 210 15.18 -7.81 15.76
CA SER A 210 14.21 -6.73 16.02
C SER A 210 14.23 -5.68 14.90
N THR A 211 15.34 -5.56 14.18
CA THR A 211 15.46 -4.73 12.97
C THR A 211 15.31 -5.54 11.68
N ASN A 212 14.77 -6.76 11.76
CA ASN A 212 14.66 -7.68 10.62
C ASN A 212 16.02 -7.96 9.93
N TYR A 213 17.09 -8.01 10.73
CA TYR A 213 18.48 -8.16 10.27
C TYR A 213 18.92 -7.06 9.29
N GLN A 214 18.25 -5.92 9.32
CA GLN A 214 18.57 -4.76 8.50
C GLN A 214 19.35 -3.74 9.33
N GLY A 215 20.41 -3.19 8.75
CA GLY A 215 21.27 -2.21 9.39
C GLY A 215 21.76 -1.15 8.41
N ASP A 216 22.31 -0.07 8.97
CA ASP A 216 22.82 1.06 8.20
C ASP A 216 23.96 0.66 7.24
N ILE A 217 24.13 1.46 6.20
CA ILE A 217 25.28 1.39 5.30
C ILE A 217 25.98 2.74 5.30
N GLU A 218 27.30 2.75 5.41
CA GLU A 218 28.11 3.97 5.35
C GLU A 218 29.29 3.82 4.39
N PHE A 219 29.59 4.89 3.65
CA PHE A 219 30.78 5.00 2.81
C PHE A 219 31.73 6.06 3.35
N ALA A 220 33.00 5.69 3.55
CA ALA A 220 34.03 6.56 4.09
C ALA A 220 35.22 6.63 3.14
N TYR A 221 35.85 7.80 3.04
CA TYR A 221 36.89 8.07 2.04
C TYR A 221 38.18 8.55 2.69
N GLY A 222 39.30 7.94 2.33
CA GLY A 222 40.64 8.33 2.75
C GLY A 222 41.29 9.31 1.77
N GLN A 223 42.61 9.47 1.87
CA GLN A 223 43.39 10.28 0.94
C GLN A 223 43.56 9.57 -0.41
N VAL A 224 43.85 10.34 -1.46
CA VAL A 224 44.21 9.86 -2.80
C VAL A 224 45.61 10.28 -3.20
N GLY A 225 46.19 9.58 -4.17
CA GLY A 225 47.54 9.79 -4.66
C GLY A 225 48.58 9.33 -3.66
N GLY A 226 49.68 10.07 -3.56
CA GLY A 226 50.74 9.80 -2.59
C GLY A 226 51.54 8.53 -2.86
N ASN A 227 51.54 8.01 -4.10
CA ASN A 227 52.37 6.88 -4.48
C ASN A 227 53.86 7.29 -4.45
N PRO A 228 54.68 6.74 -3.54
CA PRO A 228 56.09 7.13 -3.42
C PRO A 228 56.99 6.51 -4.50
N HIS A 229 56.44 5.68 -5.40
CA HIS A 229 57.19 4.95 -6.44
C HIS A 229 57.12 5.62 -7.81
N THR A 230 56.54 6.81 -7.90
CA THR A 230 56.41 7.58 -9.13
C THR A 230 56.53 9.06 -8.83
N THR A 231 57.03 9.85 -9.79
CA THR A 231 57.01 11.32 -9.72
C THR A 231 55.73 11.91 -10.29
N ASN A 232 54.87 11.09 -10.91
CA ASN A 232 53.57 11.52 -11.39
C ASN A 232 52.66 11.87 -10.20
N THR A 233 51.85 12.91 -10.35
CA THR A 233 50.92 13.38 -9.31
C THR A 233 49.47 13.41 -9.79
N ILE A 234 49.21 12.92 -11.01
CA ILE A 234 47.86 12.90 -11.59
C ILE A 234 47.03 11.80 -10.91
N VAL A 235 45.87 12.20 -10.37
CA VAL A 235 44.89 11.26 -9.81
C VAL A 235 43.58 11.38 -10.58
N VAL A 236 43.09 10.25 -11.09
CA VAL A 236 41.83 10.18 -11.84
C VAL A 236 40.71 9.80 -10.88
N THR A 237 39.98 10.79 -10.37
CA THR A 237 38.89 10.57 -9.40
C THR A 237 37.50 10.81 -9.96
N ARG A 238 37.40 11.23 -11.23
CA ARG A 238 36.14 11.59 -11.90
C ARG A 238 35.53 10.40 -12.63
N GLY A 239 34.20 10.36 -12.70
CA GLY A 239 33.46 9.36 -13.50
C GLY A 239 33.09 8.07 -12.76
N ALA A 240 33.42 7.97 -11.47
CA ALA A 240 32.93 6.89 -10.63
C ALA A 240 31.52 7.18 -10.13
N THR A 241 30.74 6.16 -9.81
CA THR A 241 29.41 6.29 -9.20
C THR A 241 29.46 5.90 -7.73
N VAL A 242 28.60 6.54 -6.94
CA VAL A 242 28.50 6.31 -5.50
C VAL A 242 27.05 6.13 -5.14
N GLY A 243 26.71 5.06 -4.43
CA GLY A 243 25.33 4.81 -4.02
C GLY A 243 25.03 3.37 -3.71
N ILE A 244 23.73 3.09 -3.58
CA ILE A 244 23.21 1.73 -3.40
C ILE A 244 22.13 1.46 -4.44
N LYS A 245 22.03 0.22 -4.91
CA LYS A 245 21.11 -0.23 -5.95
C LYS A 245 20.45 -1.55 -5.53
N GLY A 246 19.16 -1.70 -5.78
CA GLY A 246 18.42 -2.93 -5.51
C GLY A 246 18.36 -3.83 -6.75
N SER A 247 17.31 -4.64 -6.82
CA SER A 247 16.96 -5.48 -7.96
C SER A 247 15.68 -5.02 -8.66
N GLY A 248 15.20 -3.82 -8.31
CA GLY A 248 14.03 -3.17 -8.89
C GLY A 248 14.37 -2.35 -10.13
N GLY A 249 13.32 -1.95 -10.85
CA GLY A 249 13.41 -1.22 -12.12
C GLY A 249 13.11 -2.09 -13.33
N PHE A 250 12.92 -1.44 -14.48
CA PHE A 250 12.61 -2.12 -15.73
C PHE A 250 13.88 -2.31 -16.56
N PRO A 251 14.10 -3.48 -17.20
CA PRO A 251 15.23 -3.67 -18.10
C PRO A 251 15.34 -2.56 -19.15
N GLY A 252 16.52 -1.93 -19.24
CA GLY A 252 16.81 -0.80 -20.11
C GLY A 252 16.46 0.58 -19.54
N TYR A 253 15.95 0.65 -18.30
CA TYR A 253 15.59 1.88 -17.59
C TYR A 253 16.46 2.07 -16.36
N LEU A 254 16.12 3.10 -15.59
CA LEU A 254 16.72 3.31 -14.29
C LEU A 254 16.41 2.13 -13.36
N SER A 255 17.41 1.69 -12.60
CA SER A 255 17.23 0.78 -11.47
C SER A 255 16.60 1.51 -10.28
N ASP A 256 16.21 0.77 -9.25
CA ASP A 256 15.97 1.37 -7.94
C ASP A 256 17.32 1.65 -7.27
N PHE A 257 17.66 2.93 -7.10
CA PHE A 257 18.94 3.31 -6.53
C PHE A 257 18.85 4.58 -5.70
N TRP A 258 19.71 4.70 -4.69
CA TRP A 258 20.03 5.98 -4.10
C TRP A 258 21.41 6.44 -4.56
N ASN A 259 21.49 7.62 -5.18
CA ASN A 259 22.76 8.24 -5.54
C ASN A 259 23.35 8.92 -4.31
N GLY A 260 24.46 8.38 -3.81
CA GLY A 260 25.17 8.88 -2.63
C GLY A 260 25.78 10.28 -2.79
N LEU A 261 25.88 10.80 -4.02
CA LEU A 261 26.37 12.16 -4.28
C LEU A 261 25.30 13.25 -4.12
N VAL A 262 24.05 12.85 -3.86
CA VAL A 262 22.90 13.76 -3.77
C VAL A 262 22.20 13.53 -2.43
N TRP A 263 22.51 14.33 -1.42
CA TRP A 263 21.92 14.21 -0.07
C TRP A 263 20.86 15.27 0.25
N SER A 264 20.50 16.12 -0.73
CA SER A 264 19.44 17.11 -0.56
C SER A 264 18.10 16.54 -1.03
N PRO A 265 17.08 16.41 -0.15
CA PRO A 265 15.79 15.80 -0.51
C PRO A 265 15.13 16.43 -1.73
N GLN A 266 15.27 17.74 -1.92
CA GLN A 266 14.63 18.46 -3.03
C GLN A 266 15.26 18.17 -4.39
N LEU A 267 16.47 17.59 -4.44
CA LEU A 267 17.19 17.32 -5.68
C LEU A 267 16.91 15.92 -6.26
N GLY A 268 16.23 15.05 -5.52
CA GLY A 268 15.85 13.71 -5.99
C GLY A 268 17.05 12.77 -6.18
N ALA A 269 17.58 12.25 -5.07
CA ALA A 269 18.72 11.31 -5.08
C ALA A 269 18.46 10.00 -5.83
N ASN A 270 17.19 9.66 -6.05
CA ASN A 270 16.71 8.48 -6.76
C ASN A 270 16.51 8.67 -8.27
N MET A 271 16.70 9.89 -8.78
CA MET A 271 16.51 10.22 -10.20
C MET A 271 17.76 10.84 -10.84
N ARG A 272 18.69 11.33 -10.01
CA ARG A 272 19.96 11.89 -10.45
C ARG A 272 21.00 10.80 -10.67
N THR A 273 21.58 10.76 -11.87
CA THR A 273 22.62 9.80 -12.26
C THR A 273 24.02 10.42 -12.24
N ASP A 274 24.24 11.37 -11.32
CA ASP A 274 25.51 12.07 -11.18
C ASP A 274 26.66 11.09 -10.90
N SER A 275 27.82 11.41 -11.47
CA SER A 275 29.09 10.73 -11.19
C SER A 275 30.05 11.67 -10.49
N THR A 276 31.10 11.13 -9.87
CA THR A 276 32.07 11.89 -9.09
C THR A 276 32.77 12.94 -9.96
N THR A 277 32.89 14.16 -9.44
CA THR A 277 33.59 15.28 -10.09
C THR A 277 34.79 15.78 -9.29
N ARG A 278 34.85 15.39 -8.01
CA ARG A 278 35.87 15.76 -7.03
C ARG A 278 36.11 14.61 -6.04
N TRP A 279 37.24 14.69 -5.35
CA TRP A 279 37.56 13.86 -4.21
C TRP A 279 37.59 14.73 -2.94
N GLN A 280 37.09 14.27 -1.80
CA GLN A 280 36.35 13.02 -1.58
C GLN A 280 34.90 13.11 -2.07
N PRO A 281 34.25 12.00 -2.43
CA PRO A 281 32.83 11.99 -2.80
C PRO A 281 31.88 12.57 -1.74
N SER A 282 32.31 12.59 -0.47
CA SER A 282 31.69 13.27 0.67
C SER A 282 31.80 14.81 0.60
N ASP A 283 31.48 15.42 -0.53
CA ASP A 283 31.58 16.88 -0.76
C ASP A 283 32.99 17.48 -0.61
N GLY A 284 34.04 16.65 -0.63
CA GLY A 284 35.42 17.06 -0.34
C GLY A 284 35.81 16.96 1.14
N ARG A 285 34.91 16.48 2.02
CA ARG A 285 35.14 16.39 3.47
C ARG A 285 35.78 15.06 3.88
N SER A 286 36.88 15.16 4.62
CA SER A 286 37.61 13.99 5.15
C SER A 286 37.13 13.53 6.52
N ASP A 287 36.32 14.36 7.17
CA ASP A 287 35.67 14.12 8.45
C ASP A 287 34.24 13.62 8.29
N ALA A 288 33.82 13.16 7.10
CA ALA A 288 32.43 12.79 6.83
C ALA A 288 32.28 11.43 6.12
N VAL A 289 31.13 10.81 6.35
CA VAL A 289 30.65 9.62 5.63
C VAL A 289 29.35 9.92 4.89
N ILE A 290 29.11 9.17 3.81
CA ILE A 290 27.79 9.10 3.17
C ILE A 290 27.04 7.94 3.83
N ARG A 291 25.92 8.24 4.49
CA ARG A 291 25.11 7.25 5.22
C ARG A 291 23.79 6.98 4.51
N PHE A 292 23.44 5.71 4.41
CA PHE A 292 22.10 5.22 4.06
C PHE A 292 21.51 4.59 5.32
N GLY A 293 20.64 5.33 6.00
CA GLY A 293 20.01 4.85 7.24
C GLY A 293 18.99 3.77 6.94
N SER A 294 19.04 2.63 7.63
CA SER A 294 18.06 1.56 7.44
C SER A 294 16.69 1.97 7.98
N ILE A 295 15.64 1.69 7.21
CA ILE A 295 14.26 1.82 7.64
C ILE A 295 13.78 0.46 8.10
N VAL A 296 13.49 0.34 9.40
CA VAL A 296 13.06 -0.93 10.00
C VAL A 296 11.58 -1.16 9.75
N TYR A 297 11.24 -2.25 9.07
CA TYR A 297 9.87 -2.71 8.86
C TYR A 297 9.68 -4.13 9.40
N LEU A 298 8.46 -4.41 9.85
CA LEU A 298 8.05 -5.75 10.25
C LEU A 298 7.84 -6.58 8.98
N SER A 299 8.57 -7.70 8.86
CA SER A 299 8.45 -8.64 7.74
C SER A 299 7.87 -9.98 8.19
N PHE A 300 7.13 -10.65 7.31
CA PHE A 300 6.41 -11.88 7.61
C PHE A 300 6.52 -12.90 6.49
N ASP A 301 6.61 -14.19 6.84
CA ASP A 301 6.81 -15.26 5.85
C ASP A 301 5.51 -15.89 5.30
N MET A 302 4.34 -15.54 5.83
CA MET A 302 3.06 -16.18 5.47
C MET A 302 2.04 -15.19 4.90
N TRP A 303 1.64 -15.33 3.65
CA TRP A 303 0.65 -14.47 3.00
C TRP A 303 -0.76 -14.72 3.52
N GLY A 304 -1.52 -13.66 3.83
CA GLY A 304 -2.95 -13.74 4.14
C GLY A 304 -3.29 -14.35 5.49
N TYR A 305 -2.40 -14.23 6.46
CA TYR A 305 -2.59 -14.81 7.79
C TYR A 305 -3.56 -14.02 8.69
N GLY A 306 -4.04 -12.85 8.24
CA GLY A 306 -5.06 -12.04 8.89
C GLY A 306 -4.57 -11.09 9.98
N ASP A 307 -3.26 -11.02 10.25
CA ASP A 307 -2.64 -10.10 11.24
C ASP A 307 -2.26 -8.77 10.57
N ALA A 308 -3.27 -8.08 10.02
CA ALA A 308 -3.09 -6.83 9.28
C ALA A 308 -2.48 -5.70 10.14
N ASP A 309 -2.67 -5.76 11.46
CA ASP A 309 -2.08 -4.80 12.39
C ASP A 309 -0.66 -5.17 12.85
N THR A 310 -0.11 -6.28 12.35
CA THR A 310 1.27 -6.75 12.54
C THR A 310 1.65 -7.05 13.99
N SER A 311 0.66 -7.34 14.83
CA SER A 311 0.86 -7.61 16.25
C SER A 311 1.57 -8.92 16.57
N ALA A 312 1.69 -9.83 15.60
CA ALA A 312 2.46 -11.07 15.72
C ALA A 312 3.96 -10.89 15.43
N ALA A 313 4.39 -9.69 15.03
CA ALA A 313 5.80 -9.45 14.75
C ALA A 313 6.67 -9.55 16.01
N ARG A 314 7.99 -9.65 15.83
CA ARG A 314 8.94 -9.73 16.92
C ARG A 314 8.84 -8.51 17.85
N ASN A 315 8.92 -8.75 19.16
CA ASN A 315 8.72 -7.76 20.22
C ASN A 315 7.33 -7.08 20.22
N GLN A 316 6.33 -7.65 19.53
CA GLN A 316 4.95 -7.18 19.57
C GLN A 316 4.10 -8.07 20.49
N ARG A 317 2.91 -7.57 20.83
CA ARG A 317 2.01 -8.15 21.84
C ARG A 317 1.62 -9.62 21.61
N HIS A 318 1.60 -10.10 20.36
CA HIS A 318 1.16 -11.44 19.99
C HIS A 318 2.29 -12.30 19.39
N GLU A 319 3.56 -11.94 19.61
CA GLU A 319 4.71 -12.71 19.15
C GLU A 319 4.61 -14.19 19.58
N GLY A 320 4.85 -15.10 18.62
CA GLY A 320 4.86 -16.55 18.87
C GLY A 320 3.51 -17.17 19.23
N MET A 321 2.41 -16.40 19.22
CA MET A 321 1.08 -16.92 19.48
C MET A 321 0.48 -17.59 18.23
N ALA A 322 -0.40 -18.58 18.46
CA ALA A 322 -1.18 -19.22 17.40
C ALA A 322 -2.15 -18.22 16.73
N GLN A 323 -2.57 -18.50 15.49
CA GLN A 323 -3.40 -17.60 14.67
C GLN A 323 -4.65 -17.09 15.41
N ASN A 324 -5.36 -18.00 16.08
CA ASN A 324 -6.60 -17.72 16.83
C ASN A 324 -6.40 -16.80 18.04
N ARG A 325 -5.15 -16.52 18.44
CA ARG A 325 -4.82 -15.59 19.52
C ARG A 325 -4.25 -14.26 19.02
N ARG A 326 -3.80 -14.20 17.77
CA ARG A 326 -3.16 -13.00 17.21
C ARG A 326 -4.04 -12.23 16.24
N VAL A 327 -4.90 -12.93 15.48
CA VAL A 327 -5.90 -12.31 14.62
C VAL A 327 -7.09 -11.89 15.47
N THR A 328 -7.41 -10.60 15.41
CA THR A 328 -8.40 -9.95 16.26
C THR A 328 -9.32 -9.03 15.46
N ALA A 329 -10.38 -8.52 16.09
CA ALA A 329 -11.25 -7.53 15.46
C ALA A 329 -10.49 -6.21 15.14
N ASN A 330 -9.32 -5.99 15.74
CA ASN A 330 -8.49 -4.84 15.41
C ASN A 330 -7.90 -4.93 14.00
N ASP A 331 -7.55 -6.13 13.53
CA ASP A 331 -7.03 -6.35 12.18
C ASP A 331 -8.05 -5.95 11.11
N ALA A 332 -9.29 -6.41 11.27
CA ALA A 332 -10.40 -6.01 10.40
C ALA A 332 -10.63 -4.48 10.46
N ARG A 333 -10.52 -3.85 11.64
CA ARG A 333 -10.62 -2.39 11.77
C ARG A 333 -9.47 -1.65 11.08
N VAL A 334 -8.24 -2.14 11.15
CA VAL A 334 -7.09 -1.53 10.48
C VAL A 334 -7.30 -1.52 8.97
N ILE A 335 -7.78 -2.63 8.40
CA ILE A 335 -8.15 -2.71 6.98
C ILE A 335 -9.28 -1.72 6.66
N MET A 336 -10.41 -1.75 7.37
CA MET A 336 -11.53 -0.81 7.12
C MET A 336 -11.07 0.65 7.24
N ARG A 337 -10.25 0.97 8.24
CA ARG A 337 -9.72 2.31 8.47
C ARG A 337 -8.84 2.77 7.31
N SER A 338 -8.00 1.88 6.77
CA SER A 338 -7.15 2.16 5.62
C SER A 338 -7.99 2.55 4.38
N MET A 339 -9.11 1.85 4.16
CA MET A 339 -10.02 2.10 3.05
C MET A 339 -10.75 3.45 3.16
N VAL A 340 -11.24 3.81 4.35
CA VAL A 340 -12.00 5.06 4.55
C VAL A 340 -11.11 6.29 4.60
N THR A 341 -9.89 6.17 5.13
CA THR A 341 -8.92 7.27 5.19
C THR A 341 -8.10 7.43 3.92
N LYS A 342 -8.17 6.46 2.99
CA LYS A 342 -7.30 6.37 1.81
C LYS A 342 -5.81 6.37 2.18
N LYS A 343 -5.50 5.91 3.40
CA LYS A 343 -4.13 5.62 3.86
C LYS A 343 -3.96 4.11 3.81
N TRP A 344 -3.49 3.62 2.66
CA TRP A 344 -3.36 2.20 2.38
C TRP A 344 -2.38 1.53 3.34
N LEU A 345 -2.60 0.24 3.60
CA LEU A 345 -1.62 -0.59 4.31
C LEU A 345 -0.37 -0.74 3.45
N ASP A 346 0.76 -0.99 4.10
CA ASP A 346 2.04 -1.16 3.41
C ASP A 346 1.97 -2.34 2.42
N SER A 347 2.02 -2.01 1.13
CA SER A 347 1.79 -2.91 0.01
C SER A 347 3.01 -3.72 -0.39
N VAL A 348 4.17 -3.44 0.21
CA VAL A 348 5.40 -4.14 -0.09
C VAL A 348 5.32 -5.60 0.36
N TRP A 349 5.98 -6.48 -0.40
CA TRP A 349 6.11 -7.90 -0.08
C TRP A 349 6.49 -8.13 1.39
N LYS A 350 5.83 -9.11 2.02
CA LYS A 350 5.99 -9.49 3.42
C LYS A 350 5.60 -8.43 4.46
N ARG A 351 4.82 -7.39 4.12
CA ARG A 351 4.38 -6.34 5.07
C ARG A 351 2.90 -6.41 5.43
N GLN A 352 2.31 -5.28 5.85
CA GLN A 352 0.96 -5.21 6.42
C GLN A 352 -0.12 -5.71 5.45
N ALA A 353 -0.13 -5.22 4.20
CA ALA A 353 -1.13 -5.66 3.23
C ALA A 353 -0.95 -7.15 2.88
N TYR A 354 0.29 -7.63 2.84
CA TYR A 354 0.60 -9.06 2.69
C TYR A 354 0.07 -9.91 3.88
N GLN A 355 -0.07 -9.38 5.09
CA GLN A 355 -0.77 -10.14 6.15
C GLN A 355 -2.28 -10.06 6.01
N GLY A 356 -2.80 -8.89 5.62
CA GLY A 356 -4.23 -8.60 5.60
C GLY A 356 -5.01 -9.11 4.39
N ASP A 357 -4.34 -9.46 3.29
CA ASP A 357 -4.94 -10.00 2.06
C ASP A 357 -5.23 -11.49 2.25
N VAL A 358 -6.38 -11.82 2.85
CA VAL A 358 -6.70 -13.17 3.33
C VAL A 358 -7.38 -14.04 2.29
N ASN A 359 -7.93 -13.42 1.23
CA ASN A 359 -8.49 -14.11 0.08
C ASN A 359 -7.48 -14.30 -1.07
N HIS A 360 -6.27 -13.75 -0.94
CA HIS A 360 -5.18 -13.86 -1.91
C HIS A 360 -5.51 -13.23 -3.27
N SER A 361 -6.29 -12.16 -3.30
CA SER A 361 -6.69 -11.46 -4.54
C SER A 361 -5.98 -10.10 -4.73
N GLY A 362 -5.25 -9.64 -3.71
CA GLY A 362 -4.69 -8.30 -3.66
C GLY A 362 -3.39 -8.11 -4.43
N ARG A 363 -2.97 -9.04 -5.29
CA ARG A 363 -1.65 -8.94 -5.91
C ARG A 363 -1.64 -8.11 -7.15
N TYR A 364 -0.67 -7.21 -7.22
CA TYR A 364 -0.43 -6.42 -8.40
C TYR A 364 1.05 -6.12 -8.61
N TYR A 365 1.37 -5.65 -9.81
CA TYR A 365 2.69 -5.15 -10.18
C TYR A 365 2.56 -4.04 -11.20
N TYR A 366 3.65 -3.33 -11.45
CA TYR A 366 3.71 -2.32 -12.48
C TYR A 366 4.50 -2.83 -13.67
N THR A 367 4.00 -2.56 -14.87
CA THR A 367 4.70 -2.90 -16.12
C THR A 367 4.47 -1.85 -17.18
N LYS A 368 5.54 -1.55 -17.91
CA LYS A 368 5.48 -0.72 -19.10
C LYS A 368 5.07 -1.51 -20.34
N LEU A 369 5.10 -2.84 -20.32
CA LEU A 369 4.91 -3.62 -21.53
C LEU A 369 3.45 -3.56 -22.02
N THR A 370 3.25 -3.85 -23.29
CA THR A 370 1.93 -4.11 -23.88
C THR A 370 1.30 -5.35 -23.27
N ARG A 371 -0.02 -5.54 -23.43
CA ARG A 371 -0.76 -6.66 -22.81
C ARG A 371 -0.22 -8.03 -23.24
N ASP A 372 0.34 -8.13 -24.43
CA ASP A 372 0.97 -9.33 -25.00
C ASP A 372 2.47 -9.45 -24.66
N PHE A 373 3.02 -8.56 -23.84
CA PHE A 373 4.42 -8.53 -23.40
C PHE A 373 5.45 -8.41 -24.55
N SER A 374 5.04 -7.92 -25.73
CA SER A 374 5.90 -7.88 -26.91
C SER A 374 6.72 -6.60 -27.02
N THR A 375 6.19 -5.44 -26.59
CA THR A 375 6.84 -4.12 -26.69
C THR A 375 6.48 -3.21 -25.52
N ASP A 376 7.12 -2.04 -25.42
CA ASP A 376 6.73 -0.99 -24.47
C ASP A 376 5.38 -0.36 -24.89
N SER A 377 4.48 -0.16 -23.94
CA SER A 377 3.23 0.58 -24.11
C SER A 377 3.53 2.06 -24.25
N LEU A 378 2.99 2.68 -25.30
CA LEU A 378 3.18 4.10 -25.59
C LEU A 378 1.84 4.84 -25.58
N ASP A 379 1.85 6.09 -25.14
CA ASP A 379 0.72 7.01 -25.24
C ASP A 379 0.61 7.59 -26.66
N VAL A 380 -0.37 8.48 -26.87
CA VAL A 380 -0.58 9.16 -28.16
C VAL A 380 0.61 10.03 -28.60
N ASN A 381 1.50 10.42 -27.67
CA ASN A 381 2.69 11.23 -27.93
C ASN A 381 3.95 10.38 -28.14
N GLY A 382 3.84 9.06 -27.96
CA GLY A 382 4.98 8.14 -28.03
C GLY A 382 5.79 8.04 -26.73
N ASP A 383 5.24 8.55 -25.62
CA ASP A 383 5.84 8.42 -24.29
C ASP A 383 5.39 7.12 -23.62
N ILE A 384 6.24 6.56 -22.77
CA ILE A 384 5.97 5.25 -22.16
C ILE A 384 4.90 5.33 -21.09
N VAL A 385 3.94 4.42 -21.18
CA VAL A 385 2.86 4.25 -20.22
C VAL A 385 3.18 3.10 -19.28
N ILE A 386 3.11 3.37 -17.97
CA ILE A 386 3.25 2.35 -16.93
C ILE A 386 1.85 1.92 -16.51
N TRP A 387 1.57 0.62 -16.63
CA TRP A 387 0.33 -0.01 -16.22
C TRP A 387 0.46 -0.66 -14.86
N ARG A 388 -0.53 -0.46 -14.00
CA ARG A 388 -0.79 -1.33 -12.85
C ARG A 388 -1.54 -2.57 -13.32
N ARG A 389 -1.05 -3.77 -13.02
CA ARG A 389 -1.67 -5.05 -13.41
C ARG A 389 -1.86 -5.96 -12.21
N THR A 390 -3.03 -6.59 -12.11
CA THR A 390 -3.34 -7.60 -11.11
C THR A 390 -2.81 -8.97 -11.55
N ILE A 391 -2.39 -9.82 -10.60
CA ILE A 391 -1.79 -11.14 -10.87
C ILE A 391 -2.84 -12.28 -10.79
N ASP A 392 -4.05 -12.01 -10.29
CA ASP A 392 -5.04 -13.03 -9.93
C ASP A 392 -6.12 -13.31 -11.00
N VAL A 393 -6.03 -12.68 -12.19
CA VAL A 393 -6.99 -12.86 -13.30
C VAL A 393 -6.30 -13.50 -14.49
N ASP A 394 -6.84 -14.61 -15.00
CA ASP A 394 -6.42 -15.19 -16.27
C ASP A 394 -6.59 -14.13 -17.37
N GLN A 395 -5.49 -13.64 -17.91
CA GLN A 395 -5.54 -12.56 -18.90
C GLN A 395 -6.17 -13.01 -20.23
N PHE A 396 -6.33 -14.31 -20.47
CA PHE A 396 -6.93 -14.85 -21.70
C PHE A 396 -8.42 -15.16 -21.57
N THR A 397 -8.89 -15.52 -20.37
CA THR A 397 -10.30 -15.91 -20.17
C THR A 397 -11.09 -14.94 -19.31
N GLY A 398 -10.44 -13.98 -18.64
CA GLY A 398 -11.09 -13.05 -17.70
C GLY A 398 -11.60 -13.72 -16.43
N LYS A 399 -11.30 -15.00 -16.21
CA LYS A 399 -11.64 -15.73 -14.99
C LYS A 399 -10.54 -15.55 -13.95
N GLN A 400 -10.90 -15.32 -12.69
CA GLN A 400 -9.97 -15.44 -11.56
C GLN A 400 -9.29 -16.81 -11.63
N VAL A 401 -7.96 -16.88 -11.77
CA VAL A 401 -7.24 -18.17 -11.66
C VAL A 401 -6.99 -18.41 -10.19
N LEU A 402 -8.04 -18.86 -9.52
CA LEU A 402 -7.93 -19.52 -8.23
C LEU A 402 -7.27 -20.88 -8.45
N ARG A 403 -5.97 -21.01 -8.14
CA ARG A 403 -5.36 -22.30 -7.82
C ARG A 403 -3.99 -22.17 -7.16
N VAL A 404 -3.93 -22.76 -5.97
CA VAL A 404 -2.78 -23.28 -5.19
C VAL A 404 -1.51 -22.44 -5.23
N MET A 405 -1.16 -21.82 -4.11
CA MET A 405 0.12 -21.14 -3.97
C MET A 405 0.88 -21.61 -2.75
N HIS A 406 1.78 -22.55 -2.99
CA HIS A 406 3.09 -22.48 -2.37
C HIS A 406 3.89 -21.38 -3.09
N GLU A 407 4.80 -20.67 -2.40
CA GLU A 407 5.67 -19.64 -3.01
C GLU A 407 6.42 -20.14 -4.26
N SER A 408 6.57 -21.47 -4.40
CA SER A 408 7.18 -22.15 -5.54
C SER A 408 6.27 -22.41 -6.74
N GLU A 409 4.95 -22.22 -6.64
CA GLU A 409 3.95 -22.74 -7.60
C GLU A 409 3.15 -21.66 -8.36
N GLY A 410 3.53 -20.38 -8.27
CA GLY A 410 2.74 -19.33 -8.90
C GLY A 410 2.57 -19.45 -10.42
N LEU A 411 1.48 -18.87 -10.93
CA LEU A 411 1.15 -18.85 -12.35
C LEU A 411 1.95 -17.77 -13.13
N TYR A 412 2.19 -18.09 -14.40
CA TYR A 412 2.88 -17.34 -15.49
C TYR A 412 4.41 -17.41 -15.60
N GLY A 413 5.02 -18.53 -15.21
CA GLY A 413 6.39 -18.88 -15.59
C GLY A 413 7.04 -19.83 -14.60
N LEU A 414 8.23 -20.37 -14.91
CA LEU A 414 9.04 -21.13 -13.95
C LEU A 414 9.22 -20.29 -12.66
N GLY A 415 8.56 -20.68 -11.56
CA GLY A 415 8.71 -20.05 -10.25
C GLY A 415 7.76 -18.89 -9.91
N GLY A 416 6.57 -18.80 -10.53
CA GLY A 416 5.48 -17.97 -10.02
C GLY A 416 5.56 -16.47 -10.21
N LYS A 417 6.14 -16.04 -11.33
CA LYS A 417 6.36 -14.64 -11.68
C LYS A 417 5.60 -14.30 -12.97
N ALA A 418 5.18 -13.05 -13.14
CA ALA A 418 4.83 -12.57 -14.46
C ALA A 418 6.08 -12.57 -15.37
N PRO A 419 5.94 -12.75 -16.71
CA PRO A 419 7.09 -12.94 -17.62
C PRO A 419 8.13 -11.81 -17.61
N ASP A 420 7.74 -10.62 -17.14
CA ASP A 420 8.53 -9.40 -17.10
C ASP A 420 9.04 -9.03 -15.70
N LEU A 421 8.80 -9.88 -14.69
CA LEU A 421 9.32 -9.71 -13.33
C LEU A 421 10.57 -10.57 -13.11
N SER A 422 11.63 -9.96 -12.58
CA SER A 422 12.86 -10.66 -12.23
C SER A 422 12.79 -11.30 -10.83
N ALA A 423 12.01 -10.72 -9.91
CA ALA A 423 11.93 -11.15 -8.50
C ALA A 423 10.55 -10.92 -7.87
N LEU A 424 10.21 -11.72 -6.84
CA LEU A 424 8.92 -11.64 -6.12
C LEU A 424 8.75 -10.35 -5.30
N ASN A 425 9.86 -9.73 -4.90
CA ASN A 425 9.86 -8.43 -4.21
C ASN A 425 9.36 -7.27 -5.11
N GLN A 426 9.16 -7.51 -6.40
CA GLN A 426 8.52 -6.59 -7.36
C GLN A 426 6.98 -6.71 -7.37
N ILE A 427 6.42 -7.67 -6.64
CA ILE A 427 4.98 -7.86 -6.44
C ILE A 427 4.53 -7.08 -5.20
N TYR A 428 3.34 -6.51 -5.31
CA TYR A 428 2.66 -5.73 -4.30
C TYR A 428 1.38 -6.39 -3.88
N TYR A 429 0.91 -5.96 -2.72
CA TYR A 429 -0.27 -6.50 -2.05
C TYR A 429 -1.19 -5.35 -1.68
N GLU A 430 -2.48 -5.53 -1.88
CA GLU A 430 -3.51 -4.65 -1.38
C GLU A 430 -4.53 -5.45 -0.59
N VAL A 431 -5.31 -4.74 0.21
CA VAL A 431 -6.41 -5.32 0.98
C VAL A 431 -7.68 -4.55 0.67
N THR A 432 -8.82 -5.20 0.81
CA THR A 432 -10.12 -4.59 0.64
C THR A 432 -10.98 -4.76 1.88
N GLU A 433 -12.11 -4.06 1.94
CA GLU A 433 -13.13 -4.29 2.97
C GLU A 433 -13.66 -5.74 2.99
N TYR A 434 -13.47 -6.49 1.91
CA TYR A 434 -13.85 -7.90 1.85
C TYR A 434 -12.90 -8.77 2.69
N ASP A 435 -11.59 -8.48 2.70
CA ASP A 435 -10.64 -9.11 3.61
C ASP A 435 -11.01 -8.90 5.08
N ALA A 436 -11.42 -7.67 5.42
CA ALA A 436 -11.90 -7.36 6.76
C ALA A 436 -13.11 -8.23 7.15
N ALA A 437 -14.05 -8.44 6.22
CA ALA A 437 -15.21 -9.29 6.43
C ALA A 437 -14.84 -10.77 6.64
N LEU A 438 -13.84 -11.27 5.89
CA LEU A 438 -13.33 -12.63 6.04
C LEU A 438 -12.57 -12.83 7.36
N ILE A 439 -11.80 -11.84 7.80
CA ILE A 439 -11.18 -11.83 9.13
C ILE A 439 -12.25 -11.89 10.23
N MET A 440 -13.32 -11.10 10.10
CA MET A 440 -14.44 -11.15 11.05
C MET A 440 -15.15 -12.52 11.03
N ARG A 441 -15.34 -13.12 9.84
CA ARG A 441 -15.86 -14.49 9.69
C ARG A 441 -14.98 -15.50 10.43
N TYR A 442 -13.65 -15.41 10.29
CA TYR A 442 -12.70 -16.26 11.00
C TYR A 442 -12.80 -16.15 12.53
N ILE A 443 -12.78 -14.92 13.06
CA ILE A 443 -12.85 -14.67 14.52
C ILE A 443 -14.13 -15.24 15.13
N SER A 444 -15.19 -15.33 14.34
CA SER A 444 -16.47 -15.93 14.77
C SER A 444 -16.48 -17.47 14.83
N GLY A 445 -15.35 -18.12 14.51
CA GLY A 445 -15.23 -19.58 14.44
C GLY A 445 -15.86 -20.21 13.21
N ARG A 446 -16.24 -19.40 12.20
CA ARG A 446 -16.85 -19.87 10.95
C ARG A 446 -15.83 -20.25 9.88
N LEU A 447 -14.56 -19.87 10.06
CA LEU A 447 -13.41 -20.39 9.31
C LEU A 447 -12.43 -21.02 10.30
N PRO A 448 -11.84 -22.18 10.02
CA PRO A 448 -10.92 -22.84 10.95
C PRO A 448 -9.52 -22.22 10.95
N TYR A 449 -9.08 -21.60 9.85
CA TYR A 449 -7.81 -20.86 9.72
C TYR A 449 -7.89 -19.85 8.57
N LEU A 450 -6.97 -18.89 8.56
CA LEU A 450 -6.72 -17.98 7.42
C LEU A 450 -5.30 -18.23 6.85
N PRO A 451 -5.07 -18.00 5.56
CA PRO A 451 -6.09 -17.81 4.52
C PRO A 451 -6.89 -19.11 4.35
N TRP A 452 -8.18 -19.03 4.02
CA TRP A 452 -9.02 -20.21 3.78
C TRP A 452 -9.14 -20.46 2.28
N ILE A 453 -8.60 -21.57 1.77
CA ILE A 453 -8.44 -21.81 0.31
C ILE A 453 -8.78 -23.28 -0.07
N TYR A 454 -9.50 -24.03 0.75
CA TYR A 454 -9.88 -25.41 0.41
C TYR A 454 -11.04 -25.46 -0.60
N ASP A 455 -10.96 -26.38 -1.57
CA ASP A 455 -12.06 -26.81 -2.45
C ASP A 455 -12.72 -25.73 -3.34
N ASN A 456 -11.90 -24.87 -3.97
CA ASN A 456 -12.35 -23.81 -4.88
C ASN A 456 -13.26 -22.76 -4.22
N ASP A 457 -13.27 -22.73 -2.88
CA ASP A 457 -14.06 -21.81 -2.06
C ASP A 457 -13.12 -21.05 -1.12
N THR A 458 -12.66 -19.89 -1.57
CA THR A 458 -11.85 -18.94 -0.77
C THR A 458 -12.65 -18.27 0.33
N THR A 459 -13.97 -18.44 0.33
CA THR A 459 -14.87 -17.83 1.30
C THR A 459 -15.22 -18.81 2.41
N GLY A 460 -15.07 -20.10 2.16
CA GLY A 460 -15.45 -21.22 3.02
C GLY A 460 -16.93 -21.53 2.99
N PRO A 461 -17.31 -22.76 3.42
CA PRO A 461 -18.63 -23.29 3.14
C PRO A 461 -19.73 -22.37 3.67
N ASP A 462 -20.66 -22.00 2.79
CA ASP A 462 -21.84 -21.23 3.15
C ASP A 462 -22.81 -22.08 3.99
N PHE A 463 -23.46 -21.44 4.96
CA PHE A 463 -24.33 -22.13 5.90
C PHE A 463 -25.76 -22.28 5.37
N GLY A 464 -26.37 -23.44 5.64
CA GLY A 464 -27.79 -23.73 5.38
C GLY A 464 -28.03 -24.49 4.07
N LYS A 465 -29.24 -25.08 3.92
CA LYS A 465 -29.67 -25.55 2.59
C LYS A 465 -29.90 -24.32 1.73
N ILE A 466 -28.96 -24.03 0.84
CA ILE A 466 -29.14 -23.11 -0.29
C ILE A 466 -30.23 -23.69 -1.21
N SER A 467 -31.48 -23.42 -0.87
CA SER A 467 -32.60 -23.57 -1.80
C SER A 467 -32.57 -22.41 -2.79
N GLY A 468 -31.72 -22.52 -3.81
CA GLY A 468 -31.84 -21.80 -5.09
C GLY A 468 -31.82 -20.27 -5.06
N SER A 469 -31.37 -19.61 -4.00
CA SER A 469 -31.27 -18.14 -3.97
C SER A 469 -29.98 -17.66 -4.65
N VAL A 470 -30.10 -16.72 -5.57
CA VAL A 470 -28.99 -15.92 -6.10
C VAL A 470 -28.37 -15.15 -4.94
N ALA A 471 -27.06 -15.27 -4.73
CA ALA A 471 -26.35 -14.52 -3.70
C ALA A 471 -26.36 -13.02 -4.04
N ALA A 472 -26.22 -12.15 -3.04
CA ALA A 472 -26.09 -10.72 -3.31
C ALA A 472 -24.78 -10.46 -4.08
N GLU A 473 -24.88 -9.77 -5.21
CA GLU A 473 -23.73 -9.29 -5.98
C GLU A 473 -23.60 -7.76 -5.90
N ASN A 474 -24.52 -7.08 -5.21
CA ASN A 474 -24.56 -5.62 -5.13
C ASN A 474 -25.38 -5.15 -3.90
N ILE A 475 -25.30 -3.84 -3.63
CA ILE A 475 -26.09 -3.14 -2.62
C ILE A 475 -27.16 -2.22 -3.23
N HIS A 476 -28.18 -1.94 -2.42
CA HIS A 476 -29.22 -0.96 -2.71
C HIS A 476 -29.35 0.05 -1.56
N PHE A 477 -29.40 1.34 -1.89
CA PHE A 477 -29.67 2.42 -0.94
C PHE A 477 -31.16 2.75 -0.94
N GLY A 478 -31.83 2.58 0.20
CA GLY A 478 -33.26 2.88 0.31
C GLY A 478 -33.55 4.38 0.44
N VAL A 479 -34.83 4.70 0.62
CA VAL A 479 -35.32 6.09 0.58
C VAL A 479 -34.72 6.91 1.73
N PRO A 480 -34.12 8.10 1.44
CA PRO A 480 -33.62 9.01 2.47
C PRO A 480 -34.75 9.52 3.38
N ALA A 481 -34.59 9.36 4.69
CA ALA A 481 -35.58 9.79 5.69
C ALA A 481 -35.01 10.85 6.64
N GLN A 482 -35.74 11.95 6.86
CA GLN A 482 -35.39 13.00 7.82
C GLN A 482 -35.44 12.46 9.25
N ILE A 483 -34.37 12.69 10.02
CA ILE A 483 -34.30 12.33 11.45
C ILE A 483 -34.17 13.56 12.37
N GLY A 484 -34.25 14.78 11.81
CA GLY A 484 -34.16 16.04 12.53
C GLY A 484 -32.75 16.65 12.52
N ASN A 485 -32.63 17.92 12.94
CA ASN A 485 -31.37 18.67 13.04
C ASN A 485 -30.55 18.74 11.73
N GLY A 486 -31.23 18.78 10.58
CA GLY A 486 -30.55 18.80 9.26
C GLY A 486 -29.83 17.50 8.94
N MET A 487 -30.25 16.36 9.51
CA MET A 487 -29.71 15.04 9.24
C MET A 487 -30.73 14.14 8.54
N ILE A 488 -30.21 13.36 7.61
CA ILE A 488 -30.91 12.32 6.87
C ILE A 488 -30.37 10.95 7.27
N ARG A 489 -31.25 9.96 7.34
CA ARG A 489 -30.89 8.54 7.44
C ARG A 489 -31.22 7.82 6.14
N VAL A 490 -30.24 7.14 5.56
CA VAL A 490 -30.38 6.29 4.38
C VAL A 490 -30.13 4.83 4.79
N PRO A 491 -31.12 3.93 4.68
CA PRO A 491 -30.90 2.50 4.91
C PRO A 491 -30.12 1.86 3.75
N ILE A 492 -29.20 0.95 4.07
CA ILE A 492 -28.35 0.22 3.11
C ILE A 492 -28.76 -1.25 3.14
N TYR A 493 -29.14 -1.80 1.99
CA TYR A 493 -29.60 -3.17 1.80
C TYR A 493 -28.65 -3.96 0.90
N LEU A 494 -28.70 -5.28 1.00
CA LEU A 494 -28.20 -6.18 -0.04
C LEU A 494 -29.34 -6.45 -1.04
N GLU A 495 -29.06 -6.50 -2.34
CA GLU A 495 -30.12 -6.68 -3.37
C GLU A 495 -30.83 -8.04 -3.25
N HIS A 496 -30.09 -9.09 -2.86
CA HIS A 496 -30.60 -10.43 -2.64
C HIS A 496 -30.17 -10.95 -1.26
N SER A 497 -30.70 -12.09 -0.84
CA SER A 497 -30.22 -12.75 0.38
C SER A 497 -28.75 -13.17 0.21
N HIS A 498 -27.96 -12.99 1.27
CA HIS A 498 -26.53 -13.33 1.26
C HIS A 498 -26.19 -14.20 2.45
N ALA A 499 -25.49 -15.32 2.22
CA ALA A 499 -24.93 -16.16 3.28
C ALA A 499 -23.41 -16.14 3.13
N GLY A 500 -22.70 -15.70 4.17
CA GLY A 500 -21.24 -15.58 4.14
C GLY A 500 -20.75 -14.20 4.54
N ALA A 501 -19.49 -13.92 4.18
CA ALA A 501 -18.88 -12.61 4.37
C ALA A 501 -19.26 -11.67 3.20
N PHE A 502 -19.36 -10.37 3.47
CA PHE A 502 -19.45 -9.35 2.44
C PHE A 502 -18.71 -8.09 2.86
N GLY A 503 -18.14 -7.38 1.90
CA GLY A 503 -17.50 -6.09 2.08
C GLY A 503 -18.07 -5.07 1.10
N VAL A 504 -18.42 -3.89 1.61
CA VAL A 504 -18.95 -2.77 0.82
C VAL A 504 -18.16 -1.51 1.13
N ARG A 505 -17.73 -0.81 0.08
CA ARG A 505 -17.19 0.55 0.17
C ARG A 505 -17.99 1.48 -0.74
N PHE A 506 -18.23 2.71 -0.29
CA PHE A 506 -18.80 3.75 -1.14
C PHE A 506 -18.33 5.14 -0.71
N GLU A 507 -18.39 6.10 -1.63
CA GLU A 507 -18.18 7.52 -1.38
C GLU A 507 -19.49 8.29 -1.53
N THR A 508 -19.64 9.38 -0.79
CA THR A 508 -20.84 10.23 -0.83
C THR A 508 -20.50 11.69 -1.14
N ASN A 509 -21.40 12.37 -1.86
CA ASN A 509 -21.29 13.82 -2.06
C ASN A 509 -21.72 14.64 -0.82
N ALA A 510 -22.51 14.04 0.08
CA ALA A 510 -22.91 14.62 1.36
C ALA A 510 -21.99 14.16 2.49
N ASP A 511 -21.81 14.99 3.53
CA ASP A 511 -20.99 14.63 4.68
C ASP A 511 -21.65 13.51 5.49
N ILE A 512 -20.92 12.42 5.71
CA ILE A 512 -21.29 11.31 6.57
C ILE A 512 -21.04 11.70 8.02
N VAL A 513 -22.11 11.72 8.82
CA VAL A 513 -22.03 11.94 10.27
C VAL A 513 -21.69 10.63 10.97
N ALA A 514 -22.35 9.54 10.60
CA ALA A 514 -22.09 8.21 11.13
C ALA A 514 -22.66 7.12 10.23
N ILE A 515 -22.01 5.97 10.19
CA ILE A 515 -22.62 4.72 9.76
C ILE A 515 -22.97 3.91 11.01
N THR A 516 -24.20 3.38 11.07
CA THR A 516 -24.66 2.55 12.20
C THR A 516 -24.97 1.14 11.69
N PRO A 517 -24.31 0.09 12.20
CA PRO A 517 -24.58 -1.28 11.78
C PRO A 517 -25.95 -1.75 12.28
N VAL A 518 -26.53 -2.71 11.57
CA VAL A 518 -27.74 -3.43 12.01
C VAL A 518 -27.34 -4.83 12.44
N GLU A 519 -27.47 -5.09 13.74
CA GLU A 519 -27.15 -6.40 14.32
C GLU A 519 -28.40 -7.28 14.34
N ALA A 520 -28.27 -8.52 13.86
CA ALA A 520 -29.31 -9.54 13.92
C ALA A 520 -28.74 -10.85 14.44
N VAL A 521 -29.61 -11.78 14.84
CA VAL A 521 -29.17 -13.07 15.39
C VAL A 521 -28.38 -13.84 14.33
N GLY A 522 -27.11 -14.12 14.61
CA GLY A 522 -26.24 -14.87 13.72
C GLY A 522 -25.54 -14.03 12.63
N THR A 523 -25.74 -12.71 12.63
CA THR A 523 -25.00 -11.75 11.80
C THR A 523 -24.10 -10.88 12.68
N GLN A 524 -23.07 -10.32 12.05
CA GLN A 524 -22.29 -9.23 12.64
C GLN A 524 -21.87 -8.28 11.54
N VAL A 525 -21.99 -6.97 11.78
CA VAL A 525 -21.62 -5.94 10.82
C VAL A 525 -20.67 -4.92 11.44
N GLY A 526 -19.45 -4.85 10.91
CA GLY A 526 -18.47 -3.83 11.19
C GLY A 526 -18.61 -2.65 10.23
N VAL A 527 -18.44 -1.43 10.74
CA VAL A 527 -18.51 -0.21 9.94
C VAL A 527 -17.39 0.75 10.34
N ASP A 528 -16.91 1.53 9.38
CA ASP A 528 -16.04 2.69 9.60
C ASP A 528 -16.40 3.75 8.55
N ASN A 529 -16.14 5.02 8.86
CA ASN A 529 -16.34 6.11 7.93
C ASN A 529 -15.42 7.30 8.20
N THR A 530 -15.13 8.03 7.13
CA THR A 530 -14.73 9.44 7.17
C THR A 530 -15.96 10.30 6.91
N ASP A 531 -15.77 11.59 6.64
CA ASP A 531 -16.82 12.49 6.20
C ASP A 531 -17.34 12.17 4.80
N ARG A 532 -16.59 11.43 3.96
CA ARG A 532 -16.96 11.17 2.56
C ARG A 532 -16.91 9.71 2.14
N VAL A 533 -16.21 8.86 2.86
CA VAL A 533 -16.04 7.44 2.52
C VAL A 533 -16.59 6.59 3.65
N ALA A 534 -17.36 5.57 3.31
CA ALA A 534 -17.84 4.58 4.26
C ALA A 534 -17.48 3.17 3.82
N VAL A 535 -17.25 2.33 4.82
CA VAL A 535 -17.07 0.89 4.66
C VAL A 535 -18.05 0.16 5.57
N VAL A 536 -18.64 -0.91 5.03
CA VAL A 536 -19.51 -1.85 5.74
C VAL A 536 -18.99 -3.25 5.44
N ALA A 537 -18.49 -3.95 6.44
CA ALA A 537 -17.99 -5.31 6.34
C ALA A 537 -18.79 -6.21 7.27
N GLY A 538 -19.41 -7.27 6.76
CA GLY A 538 -20.28 -8.12 7.55
C GLY A 538 -20.08 -9.60 7.28
N TYR A 539 -20.54 -10.44 8.19
CA TYR A 539 -20.66 -11.87 7.96
C TYR A 539 -21.92 -12.43 8.64
N GLY A 540 -22.50 -13.49 8.05
CA GLY A 540 -23.71 -14.12 8.57
C GLY A 540 -24.70 -14.46 7.47
N SER A 541 -25.99 -14.54 7.82
CA SER A 541 -27.09 -14.70 6.87
C SER A 541 -27.93 -13.43 6.86
N PHE A 542 -27.98 -12.77 5.71
CA PHE A 542 -28.64 -11.48 5.50
C PHE A 542 -29.81 -11.66 4.54
N ASP A 543 -30.96 -11.08 4.87
CA ASP A 543 -32.11 -11.00 3.99
C ASP A 543 -32.15 -9.65 3.27
N SER A 544 -32.75 -9.61 2.08
CA SER A 544 -32.80 -8.38 1.26
C SER A 544 -33.77 -7.30 1.78
N ASN A 545 -34.65 -7.63 2.74
CA ASN A 545 -35.64 -6.70 3.29
C ASN A 545 -35.16 -6.00 4.58
N THR A 546 -34.11 -6.51 5.20
CA THR A 546 -33.50 -5.94 6.40
C THR A 546 -32.24 -5.17 5.99
N PRO A 547 -32.09 -3.90 6.38
CA PRO A 547 -30.89 -3.15 6.09
C PRO A 547 -29.71 -3.73 6.88
N VAL A 548 -28.51 -3.73 6.28
CA VAL A 548 -27.27 -4.14 6.94
C VAL A 548 -26.64 -2.99 7.74
N ALA A 549 -26.91 -1.75 7.33
CA ALA A 549 -26.44 -0.54 8.01
C ALA A 549 -27.33 0.66 7.67
N TYR A 550 -27.23 1.71 8.49
CA TYR A 550 -27.83 3.02 8.24
C TYR A 550 -26.73 4.07 8.07
N ALA A 551 -26.77 4.81 6.97
CA ALA A 551 -25.94 6.00 6.78
C ALA A 551 -26.66 7.24 7.29
N THR A 552 -26.09 7.93 8.27
CA THR A 552 -26.56 9.23 8.73
C THR A 552 -25.74 10.32 8.05
N LEU A 553 -26.39 11.13 7.22
CA LEU A 553 -25.78 12.14 6.35
C LEU A 553 -26.30 13.54 6.72
N LYS A 554 -25.51 14.57 6.48
CA LYS A 554 -26.03 15.95 6.48
C LYS A 554 -27.01 16.16 5.33
N GLN A 555 -28.03 16.96 5.55
CA GLN A 555 -29.02 17.31 4.53
C GLN A 555 -28.35 17.91 3.29
N ASN A 556 -28.72 17.40 2.12
CA ASN A 556 -28.22 17.80 0.82
C ASN A 556 -29.35 17.65 -0.21
N PRO A 557 -29.45 18.48 -1.27
CA PRO A 557 -30.53 18.39 -2.27
C PRO A 557 -30.50 17.10 -3.11
N SER A 558 -29.35 16.44 -3.19
CA SER A 558 -29.25 15.08 -3.73
C SER A 558 -28.10 14.32 -3.08
N TYR A 559 -28.27 13.01 -2.94
CA TYR A 559 -27.27 12.08 -2.44
C TYR A 559 -26.74 11.25 -3.60
N THR A 560 -25.49 11.45 -3.95
CA THR A 560 -24.78 10.60 -4.92
C THR A 560 -23.82 9.71 -4.17
N PHE A 561 -24.02 8.41 -4.32
CA PHE A 561 -23.14 7.35 -3.89
C PHE A 561 -22.28 6.92 -5.09
N SER A 562 -20.97 7.03 -4.95
CA SER A 562 -20.01 6.75 -6.03
C SER A 562 -18.89 5.84 -5.58
N SER A 563 -18.12 5.32 -6.54
CA SER A 563 -17.01 4.39 -6.26
C SER A 563 -17.45 3.22 -5.38
N ILE A 564 -18.68 2.74 -5.65
CA ILE A 564 -19.28 1.65 -4.92
C ILE A 564 -18.52 0.38 -5.28
N ARG A 565 -18.11 -0.38 -4.27
CA ARG A 565 -17.47 -1.67 -4.42
C ARG A 565 -18.19 -2.67 -3.53
N PHE A 566 -18.49 -3.84 -4.07
CA PHE A 566 -19.09 -4.95 -3.35
C PHE A 566 -18.24 -6.19 -3.64
N ASN A 567 -17.66 -6.79 -2.59
CA ASN A 567 -16.77 -7.94 -2.69
C ASN A 567 -15.73 -7.79 -3.81
N GLU A 568 -15.00 -6.67 -3.78
CA GLU A 568 -13.93 -6.32 -4.74
C GLU A 568 -14.39 -5.92 -6.15
N GLU A 569 -15.67 -6.11 -6.47
CA GLU A 569 -16.24 -5.71 -7.74
C GLU A 569 -16.77 -4.28 -7.70
N SER A 570 -16.40 -3.47 -8.70
CA SER A 570 -16.92 -2.11 -8.84
C SER A 570 -18.36 -2.11 -9.33
N LYS A 571 -19.19 -1.25 -8.73
CA LYS A 571 -20.63 -1.15 -9.00
C LYS A 571 -20.99 0.26 -9.49
N PRO A 572 -22.07 0.43 -10.27
CA PRO A 572 -22.48 1.73 -10.81
C PRO A 572 -22.82 2.74 -9.70
N ASN A 573 -22.61 4.04 -9.98
CA ASN A 573 -23.00 5.11 -9.07
C ASN A 573 -24.52 5.16 -8.89
N VAL A 574 -24.97 5.45 -7.68
CA VAL A 574 -26.40 5.59 -7.33
C VAL A 574 -26.68 7.03 -6.95
N ARG A 575 -27.75 7.62 -7.48
CA ARG A 575 -28.21 8.97 -7.11
C ARG A 575 -29.61 8.90 -6.53
N LEU A 576 -29.78 9.43 -5.34
CA LEU A 576 -31.05 9.63 -4.68
C LEU A 576 -31.35 11.13 -4.61
N ASN A 577 -32.62 11.49 -4.76
CA ASN A 577 -33.04 12.86 -4.52
C ASN A 577 -32.98 13.13 -3.01
N GLY A 578 -32.40 14.28 -2.67
CA GLY A 578 -32.44 14.79 -1.33
C GLY A 578 -33.86 15.25 -1.07
N SER A 579 -34.39 14.93 0.09
CA SER A 579 -35.73 15.35 0.47
C SER A 579 -35.75 16.88 0.71
N ASP A 580 -35.70 17.66 -0.36
CA ASP A 580 -36.11 19.06 -0.38
C ASP A 580 -37.53 19.22 -0.98
N GLU A 581 -38.14 18.12 -1.41
CA GLU A 581 -39.57 18.06 -1.66
C GLU A 581 -40.24 17.17 -0.61
N LEU A 582 -41.24 17.74 0.07
CA LEU A 582 -42.34 17.01 0.67
C LEU A 582 -43.10 16.26 -0.45
N ALA A 583 -42.48 15.27 -1.09
CA ALA A 583 -43.16 14.26 -1.88
C ALA A 583 -43.51 13.09 -0.94
N THR A 584 -44.35 13.39 0.03
CA THR A 584 -45.24 12.39 0.63
C THR A 584 -46.61 13.00 0.52
N ASN A 585 -47.54 12.36 -0.18
CA ASN A 585 -48.97 12.65 -0.07
C ASN A 585 -49.35 12.54 1.42
N LYS A 586 -49.19 13.63 2.18
CA LYS A 586 -49.32 13.63 3.63
C LYS A 586 -50.65 14.27 3.96
N VAL A 587 -51.56 13.46 4.47
CA VAL A 587 -52.69 13.96 5.25
C VAL A 587 -52.20 14.13 6.67
N ALA A 588 -52.22 15.35 7.19
CA ALA A 588 -51.85 15.68 8.55
C ALA A 588 -53.04 16.29 9.28
N ALA A 589 -53.13 16.05 10.58
CA ALA A 589 -54.13 16.66 11.44
C ALA A 589 -53.42 17.43 12.56
N PHE A 590 -53.81 18.69 12.78
CA PHE A 590 -53.23 19.55 13.79
C PHE A 590 -54.29 20.43 14.48
N PRO A 591 -54.28 20.54 15.82
CA PRO A 591 -53.47 19.76 16.75
C PRO A 591 -53.92 18.28 16.78
N ASN A 592 -53.00 17.37 17.13
CA ASN A 592 -53.33 15.96 17.38
C ASN A 592 -52.56 15.49 18.62
N PRO A 593 -53.21 15.26 19.78
CA PRO A 593 -54.66 15.18 19.98
C PRO A 593 -55.44 16.50 19.83
N MET A 594 -56.69 16.42 19.36
CA MET A 594 -57.66 17.52 19.26
C MET A 594 -58.50 17.62 20.53
N ILE A 595 -58.67 18.84 21.06
CA ILE A 595 -59.52 19.13 22.23
C ILE A 595 -60.86 19.72 21.77
N ASN A 596 -60.82 20.79 20.96
CA ASN A 596 -62.00 21.51 20.43
C ASN A 596 -62.04 21.49 18.89
N GLY A 597 -61.60 20.38 18.29
CA GLY A 597 -61.37 20.27 16.85
C GLY A 597 -59.97 20.69 16.40
N GLY A 598 -59.76 20.70 15.09
CA GLY A 598 -58.49 21.03 14.46
C GLY A 598 -58.58 21.07 12.94
N SER A 599 -57.44 21.35 12.31
CA SER A 599 -57.31 21.38 10.86
C SER A 599 -56.74 20.08 10.34
N ILE A 600 -57.28 19.63 9.22
CA ILE A 600 -56.82 18.52 8.40
C ILE A 600 -56.22 19.14 7.13
N VAL A 601 -54.93 18.96 6.95
CA VAL A 601 -54.16 19.48 5.82
C VAL A 601 -53.76 18.30 4.95
N MET A 602 -53.96 18.43 3.64
CA MET A 602 -53.59 17.42 2.65
C MET A 602 -53.03 18.08 1.41
N ASP A 603 -52.06 17.45 0.77
CA ASP A 603 -51.53 17.89 -0.52
C ASP A 603 -52.15 17.03 -1.64
N LEU A 604 -52.81 17.70 -2.58
CA LEU A 604 -53.47 17.06 -3.72
C LEU A 604 -52.55 17.10 -4.94
N PRO A 605 -52.10 15.95 -5.48
CA PRO A 605 -51.13 15.92 -6.57
C PRO A 605 -51.69 16.43 -7.90
N GLU A 606 -53.00 16.21 -8.15
CA GLU A 606 -53.68 16.60 -9.39
C GLU A 606 -55.04 17.22 -9.09
N SER A 607 -55.53 18.11 -9.95
CA SER A 607 -56.89 18.67 -9.84
C SER A 607 -57.91 17.62 -10.27
N GLY A 608 -58.95 17.38 -9.46
CA GLY A 608 -60.00 16.40 -9.79
C GLY A 608 -60.96 16.16 -8.63
N ASN A 609 -61.65 15.02 -8.64
CA ASN A 609 -62.71 14.75 -7.68
C ASN A 609 -62.18 14.01 -6.43
N TYR A 610 -62.28 14.65 -5.26
CA TYR A 610 -61.78 14.11 -4.00
C TYR A 610 -62.89 13.97 -2.96
N THR A 611 -62.79 12.93 -2.12
CA THR A 611 -63.58 12.73 -0.91
C THR A 611 -62.67 12.67 0.31
N VAL A 612 -62.99 13.47 1.33
CA VAL A 612 -62.31 13.51 2.63
C VAL A 612 -63.31 13.15 3.71
N ALA A 613 -63.14 12.01 4.36
CA ALA A 613 -64.08 11.50 5.36
C ALA A 613 -63.37 11.00 6.63
N VAL A 614 -64.07 11.08 7.76
CA VAL A 614 -63.62 10.65 9.07
C VAL A 614 -64.32 9.35 9.44
N PHE A 615 -63.55 8.35 9.87
CA PHE A 615 -64.03 7.03 10.25
C PHE A 615 -63.67 6.73 11.71
N ASP A 616 -64.49 5.93 12.39
CA ASP A 616 -64.09 5.33 13.67
C ASP A 616 -63.16 4.11 13.45
N MET A 617 -62.66 3.53 14.54
CA MET A 617 -61.79 2.36 14.50
C MET A 617 -62.47 1.09 13.96
N PHE A 618 -63.80 1.07 13.83
CA PHE A 618 -64.58 -0.03 13.25
C PHE A 618 -64.89 0.22 11.77
N GLY A 619 -64.39 1.32 11.18
CA GLY A 619 -64.59 1.66 9.78
C GLY A 619 -65.96 2.27 9.48
N LYS A 620 -66.74 2.67 10.49
CA LYS A 620 -67.99 3.41 10.30
C LYS A 620 -67.67 4.86 9.94
N ASN A 621 -68.30 5.38 8.89
CA ASN A 621 -68.20 6.80 8.53
C ASN A 621 -68.87 7.65 9.62
N VAL A 622 -68.11 8.59 10.18
CA VAL A 622 -68.52 9.53 11.22
C VAL A 622 -69.02 10.84 10.61
N THR A 623 -68.28 11.37 9.64
CA THR A 623 -68.62 12.57 8.88
C THR A 623 -67.79 12.67 7.60
N THR A 624 -68.32 13.32 6.57
CA THR A 624 -67.59 13.67 5.35
C THR A 624 -67.30 15.16 5.36
N LEU A 625 -66.02 15.53 5.37
CA LEU A 625 -65.56 16.92 5.45
C LEU A 625 -65.55 17.61 4.09
N PHE A 626 -65.33 16.84 3.03
CA PHE A 626 -65.33 17.34 1.65
C PHE A 626 -65.67 16.21 0.67
N ASN A 627 -66.43 16.55 -0.37
CA ASN A 627 -66.72 15.67 -1.49
C ASN A 627 -67.00 16.52 -2.74
N GLY A 628 -66.04 16.60 -3.67
CA GLY A 628 -66.19 17.38 -4.89
C GLY A 628 -64.87 17.68 -5.61
N MET A 629 -64.94 18.58 -6.59
CA MET A 629 -63.78 19.03 -7.37
C MET A 629 -62.84 19.89 -6.50
N ALA A 630 -61.56 19.51 -6.43
CA ALA A 630 -60.51 20.29 -5.82
C ALA A 630 -59.35 20.51 -6.80
N ASN A 631 -58.65 21.63 -6.65
CA ASN A 631 -57.46 21.93 -7.45
C ASN A 631 -56.22 21.25 -6.85
N SER A 632 -55.21 20.96 -7.66
CA SER A 632 -53.91 20.54 -7.18
C SER A 632 -53.29 21.58 -6.24
N GLY A 633 -52.52 21.10 -5.26
CA GLY A 633 -51.92 21.91 -4.20
C GLY A 633 -52.45 21.57 -2.79
N THR A 634 -52.08 22.39 -1.82
CA THR A 634 -52.45 22.18 -0.41
C THR A 634 -53.90 22.55 -0.15
N MET A 635 -54.66 21.61 0.40
CA MET A 635 -56.04 21.79 0.84
C MET A 635 -56.13 21.65 2.36
N GLN A 636 -56.80 22.61 3.00
CA GLN A 636 -57.04 22.62 4.43
C GLN A 636 -58.54 22.58 4.72
N LEU A 637 -58.95 21.62 5.55
CA LEU A 637 -60.32 21.45 6.06
C LEU A 637 -60.31 21.55 7.58
N ASN A 638 -61.41 22.03 8.15
CA ASN A 638 -61.58 22.06 9.61
C ASN A 638 -62.57 20.98 10.03
N TRP A 639 -62.24 20.28 11.11
CA TRP A 639 -63.17 19.37 11.78
C TRP A 639 -63.28 19.77 13.26
N ASP A 640 -64.49 20.03 13.71
CA ASP A 640 -64.82 20.44 15.08
C ASP A 640 -65.02 19.25 16.04
N GLY A 641 -64.77 18.01 15.56
CA GLY A 641 -65.01 16.81 16.35
C GLY A 641 -66.49 16.47 16.49
N THR A 642 -67.30 16.75 15.45
CA THR A 642 -68.71 16.37 15.38
C THR A 642 -69.00 15.32 14.30
N THR A 643 -70.11 14.61 14.45
CA THR A 643 -70.69 13.69 13.47
C THR A 643 -71.42 14.47 12.37
N GLN A 644 -71.86 13.79 11.31
CA GLN A 644 -72.68 14.39 10.26
C GLN A 644 -73.99 15.05 10.77
N ASN A 645 -74.49 14.65 11.95
CA ASN A 645 -75.69 15.23 12.57
C ASN A 645 -75.37 16.40 13.53
N GLY A 646 -74.11 16.84 13.61
CA GLY A 646 -73.67 17.91 14.52
C GLY A 646 -73.46 17.47 15.98
N GLU A 647 -73.55 16.17 16.26
CA GLU A 647 -73.31 15.63 17.61
C GLU A 647 -71.81 15.47 17.88
N LEU A 648 -71.39 15.75 19.10
CA LEU A 648 -70.00 15.58 19.52
C LEU A 648 -69.56 14.11 19.51
N VAL A 649 -68.41 13.82 18.91
CA VAL A 649 -67.83 12.45 18.92
C VAL A 649 -67.23 12.11 20.28
N SER A 650 -67.16 10.83 20.66
CA SER A 650 -66.55 10.40 21.93
C SER A 650 -65.02 10.59 21.93
N PRO A 651 -64.36 10.75 23.09
CA PRO A 651 -62.91 10.69 23.18
C PRO A 651 -62.40 9.35 22.63
N GLY A 652 -61.37 9.37 21.79
CA GLY A 652 -60.94 8.17 21.10
C GLY A 652 -60.08 8.43 19.88
N THR A 653 -59.72 7.35 19.19
CA THR A 653 -58.99 7.41 17.92
C THR A 653 -59.96 7.35 16.74
N TYR A 654 -59.73 8.22 15.76
CA TYR A 654 -60.42 8.29 14.48
C TYR A 654 -59.41 8.25 13.32
N VAL A 655 -59.88 7.89 12.14
CA VAL A 655 -59.07 7.85 10.92
C VAL A 655 -59.66 8.82 9.90
N VAL A 656 -58.87 9.78 9.46
CA VAL A 656 -59.22 10.63 8.31
C VAL A 656 -58.70 9.95 7.06
N ARG A 657 -59.57 9.78 6.05
CA ARG A 657 -59.24 9.18 4.77
C ARG A 657 -59.47 10.18 3.65
N VAL A 658 -58.52 10.26 2.73
CA VAL A 658 -58.60 11.04 1.48
C VAL A 658 -58.58 10.07 0.30
N THR A 659 -59.56 10.15 -0.58
CA THR A 659 -59.71 9.32 -1.78
C THR A 659 -60.04 10.15 -3.01
N GLY A 660 -59.31 9.97 -4.11
CA GLY A 660 -59.57 10.64 -5.40
C GLY A 660 -58.33 10.71 -6.27
N GLU A 661 -58.47 10.69 -7.60
CA GLU A 661 -57.36 10.84 -8.58
C GLU A 661 -56.05 10.12 -8.20
N ASN A 662 -56.13 8.80 -7.97
CA ASN A 662 -55.01 7.94 -7.55
C ASN A 662 -54.44 8.19 -6.13
N VAL A 663 -55.06 9.04 -5.33
CA VAL A 663 -54.76 9.24 -3.90
C VAL A 663 -55.63 8.31 -3.04
N LEU A 664 -54.99 7.54 -2.16
CA LEU A 664 -55.61 6.80 -1.06
C LEU A 664 -54.72 6.96 0.19
N GLU A 665 -54.97 8.01 0.95
CA GLU A 665 -54.18 8.34 2.14
C GLU A 665 -55.02 8.31 3.40
N ASN A 666 -54.43 7.90 4.51
CA ASN A 666 -55.09 7.87 5.81
C ASN A 666 -54.20 8.50 6.89
N THR A 667 -54.79 9.26 7.80
CA THR A 667 -54.09 9.75 8.99
C THR A 667 -54.90 9.52 10.26
N LYS A 668 -54.20 9.24 11.36
CA LYS A 668 -54.81 8.99 12.66
C LYS A 668 -55.05 10.33 13.37
N VAL A 669 -56.25 10.54 13.89
CA VAL A 669 -56.62 11.69 14.71
C VAL A 669 -57.09 11.18 16.08
N VAL A 670 -56.60 11.79 17.16
CA VAL A 670 -57.00 11.48 18.53
C VAL A 670 -57.84 12.62 19.07
N ILE A 671 -59.03 12.34 19.57
CA ILE A 671 -59.87 13.29 20.32
C ILE A 671 -59.63 13.05 21.80
N ALA A 672 -59.06 14.05 22.49
CA ALA A 672 -58.82 14.03 23.93
C ALA A 672 -59.66 15.17 24.54
N ARG A 673 -60.73 14.82 25.25
CA ARG A 673 -61.61 15.78 25.93
C ARG A 673 -61.63 15.54 27.42
#